data_AF-A0A8H4NI32-F1
#
_entry.id   AF-A0A8H4NI32-F1
#
_cell.length_a   1.000
_cell.length_b   1.000
_cell.length_c   1.000
_cell.angle_alpha   90.00
_cell.angle_beta   90.00
_cell.angle_gamma   90.00
#
_symmetry.space_group_name_H-M   'P 1'
#
loop_
_entity.id
_entity.type
_entity.pdbx_description
1 polymer ?
#
loop_
_entity_poly.entity_id
_entity_poly.type
_entity_poly.pdbx_seq_one_letter_code
_entity_poly.pdbx_strand_id
1 'polypeptide(L)'
;MKSLAAPSLLAALLTTPALSKPVVDEKYPYKGPAVPVGDWVDPTVNGNGKGFPRLVEPPAVKPGSSNPSNNVNVISTSYTPGGINIHYQTPFGLGAAPVVHWGTSASELKNKATGSTTTYDRTPPCSAVKAVTQCNQFFHDVQISDLKPGKTYYYQIPAANGTTKSDVLSFTTAREAGDKSEFTIAVLNDMGYTNAAGTYKYLNKAVSDGAAFAWHGGDLSYADDWFSGILPCEDDWPVCYNGTSTELPGGGPIPDDYKSPLPKGEVANQGSPRGGDMSVLYESNWDLWQQWLNSITLKIPYMVVPGNHEATCAEFDGGNNTLSAYLDNDKSNATQANMTLNYYSCPPSQRNFTAFQNRFHMAGDKSGGVGNFWYSFDYGLAHFVSINTETDYANSPEKPFAADLQGDETHPKANETYVTDSGPFGAVHGSYNDTKNYEQYQWLAKDLESVDRCKTPWVIVMGHRPMYSSEVAKYQVNIRAAFEDLMLKNNVDVYIAGQPMGHNGTLDSGSIINNNTYKTNPGKSMVHLVNGAAGNLESHSVLDGEPRLNMTMFLDQTHFGFAKLTVHNETALSWHFIHGDGGVVGDELTVLKESTSKCAASGNSSSSGGASGTKAPVATPTSAGTKTFVSGVLGLLVLALAL
;
A
#
# COMPACT_ATOMS: atom_id res chain seq x y z
N MET A 1 24.16 -67.43 14.06
CA MET A 1 24.01 -66.57 15.25
C MET A 1 25.17 -65.59 15.31
N LYS A 2 24.91 -64.31 15.06
CA LYS A 2 25.48 -63.12 15.74
C LYS A 2 25.18 -61.89 14.88
N SER A 3 24.34 -61.04 15.45
CA SER A 3 23.98 -59.70 15.02
C SER A 3 25.22 -58.80 14.99
N LEU A 4 25.36 -57.97 13.95
CA LEU A 4 26.28 -56.85 13.89
C LEU A 4 25.44 -55.57 13.85
N ALA A 5 25.60 -54.78 14.91
CA ALA A 5 24.95 -53.49 15.13
C ALA A 5 25.49 -52.42 14.18
N ALA A 6 24.60 -51.57 13.68
CA ALA A 6 24.95 -50.31 13.02
C ALA A 6 24.85 -49.16 14.05
N PRO A 7 25.75 -48.16 14.03
CA PRO A 7 25.75 -47.08 14.99
C PRO A 7 24.74 -45.99 14.59
N SER A 8 23.90 -45.60 15.55
CA SER A 8 22.98 -44.48 15.45
C SER A 8 23.75 -43.15 15.50
N LEU A 9 23.80 -42.40 14.41
CA LEU A 9 24.11 -40.96 14.46
C LEU A 9 22.85 -40.22 14.90
N LEU A 10 22.85 -39.72 16.14
CA LEU A 10 21.91 -38.69 16.58
C LEU A 10 22.30 -37.37 15.90
N ALA A 11 21.60 -37.01 14.83
CA ALA A 11 21.55 -35.63 14.37
C ALA A 11 20.57 -34.89 15.30
N ALA A 12 21.09 -33.96 16.10
CA ALA A 12 20.27 -33.01 16.83
C ALA A 12 19.59 -32.08 15.80
N LEU A 13 18.38 -32.44 15.40
CA LEU A 13 17.47 -31.55 14.68
C LEU A 13 17.02 -30.46 15.66
N LEU A 14 17.72 -29.33 15.66
CA LEU A 14 17.18 -28.07 16.15
C LEU A 14 16.10 -27.63 15.15
N THR A 15 14.90 -28.17 15.29
CA THR A 15 13.71 -27.63 14.62
C THR A 15 13.28 -26.38 15.38
N THR A 16 13.79 -25.21 14.98
CA THR A 16 13.04 -23.98 15.21
C THR A 16 11.78 -24.07 14.34
N PRO A 17 10.56 -23.99 14.89
CA PRO A 17 9.39 -23.91 14.04
C PRO A 17 9.50 -22.61 13.25
N ALA A 18 9.72 -22.71 11.94
CA ALA A 18 9.33 -21.62 11.07
C ALA A 18 7.83 -21.44 11.32
N LEU A 19 7.43 -20.31 11.92
CA LEU A 19 6.02 -19.95 12.05
C LEU A 19 5.44 -20.03 10.64
N SER A 20 4.45 -20.92 10.45
CA SER A 20 3.69 -20.99 9.21
C SER A 20 3.10 -19.61 8.92
N LYS A 21 3.17 -19.16 7.65
CA LYS A 21 2.52 -17.91 7.21
C LYS A 21 1.11 -17.84 7.82
N PRO A 22 0.75 -16.80 8.59
CA PRO A 22 -0.55 -16.78 9.25
C PRO A 22 -1.65 -16.75 8.20
N VAL A 23 -2.50 -17.76 8.24
CA VAL A 23 -3.84 -17.67 7.67
C VAL A 23 -4.67 -16.84 8.66
N VAL A 24 -5.67 -16.12 8.15
CA VAL A 24 -6.68 -15.45 9.00
C VAL A 24 -7.14 -16.40 10.09
N ASP A 25 -7.08 -15.97 11.36
CA ASP A 25 -7.45 -16.86 12.45
C ASP A 25 -8.95 -16.79 12.75
N GLU A 26 -9.63 -17.89 12.48
CA GLU A 26 -11.08 -18.04 12.64
C GLU A 26 -11.49 -18.78 13.93
N LYS A 27 -10.57 -18.98 14.88
CA LYS A 27 -10.84 -19.71 16.13
C LYS A 27 -12.09 -19.23 16.86
N TYR A 28 -12.31 -17.92 16.91
CA TYR A 28 -13.54 -17.35 17.44
C TYR A 28 -14.39 -16.80 16.29
N PRO A 29 -15.68 -17.17 16.23
CA PRO A 29 -16.55 -16.70 15.16
C PRO A 29 -16.81 -15.21 15.33
N TYR A 30 -16.91 -14.52 14.21
CA TYR A 30 -17.47 -13.18 14.18
C TYR A 30 -18.93 -13.21 14.68
N LYS A 31 -19.25 -12.35 15.65
CA LYS A 31 -20.60 -12.28 16.25
C LYS A 31 -21.43 -11.10 15.76
N GLY A 32 -20.79 -10.13 15.09
CA GLY A 32 -21.42 -8.86 14.72
C GLY A 32 -21.88 -8.03 15.93
N PRO A 33 -22.42 -6.82 15.70
CA PRO A 33 -22.99 -5.99 16.74
C PRO A 33 -24.33 -6.59 17.20
N ALA A 34 -24.67 -6.35 18.48
CA ALA A 34 -25.97 -6.76 19.02
C ALA A 34 -27.15 -5.99 18.40
N VAL A 35 -26.88 -4.80 17.86
CA VAL A 35 -27.85 -3.91 17.21
C VAL A 35 -27.31 -3.59 15.80
N PRO A 36 -28.07 -3.89 14.74
CA PRO A 36 -27.67 -3.61 13.37
C PRO A 36 -27.77 -2.11 13.07
N VAL A 37 -26.93 -1.63 12.16
CA VAL A 37 -26.77 -0.21 11.84
C VAL A 37 -27.06 0.07 10.37
N GLY A 38 -26.94 -0.91 9.47
CA GLY A 38 -26.62 -0.67 8.07
C GLY A 38 -27.74 -0.28 7.10
N ASP A 39 -28.84 0.37 7.52
CA ASP A 39 -29.88 0.84 6.57
C ASP A 39 -29.67 2.32 6.18
N TRP A 40 -28.50 2.86 6.50
CA TRP A 40 -28.06 4.21 6.09
C TRP A 40 -27.69 4.26 4.60
N VAL A 41 -27.57 3.12 3.93
CA VAL A 41 -27.06 3.05 2.56
C VAL A 41 -27.98 2.23 1.66
N ASP A 42 -28.68 2.88 0.73
CA ASP A 42 -29.49 2.24 -0.32
C ASP A 42 -28.66 2.09 -1.61
N PRO A 43 -28.86 1.10 -2.51
CA PRO A 43 -29.80 1.27 -3.62
C PRO A 43 -30.43 -0.10 -4.02
N THR A 44 -30.98 -0.80 -3.04
CA THR A 44 -31.39 -2.21 -3.11
C THR A 44 -30.28 -3.20 -3.51
N VAL A 45 -29.05 -3.00 -2.99
CA VAL A 45 -28.08 -4.13 -2.87
C VAL A 45 -28.73 -5.28 -2.09
N ASN A 46 -29.43 -4.96 -0.99
CA ASN A 46 -30.87 -5.24 -0.79
C ASN A 46 -31.48 -4.50 0.42
N GLY A 47 -31.09 -3.24 0.67
CA GLY A 47 -31.79 -2.36 1.62
C GLY A 47 -33.28 -2.23 1.32
N ASN A 48 -34.05 -1.59 2.21
CA ASN A 48 -35.51 -1.51 2.07
C ASN A 48 -36.00 -0.41 1.10
N GLY A 49 -35.09 0.22 0.36
CA GLY A 49 -35.38 1.33 -0.56
C GLY A 49 -35.46 2.71 0.10
N LYS A 50 -34.90 2.87 1.31
CA LYS A 50 -34.99 4.11 2.09
C LYS A 50 -33.65 4.69 2.59
N GLY A 51 -32.54 3.98 2.44
CA GLY A 51 -31.20 4.51 2.75
C GLY A 51 -30.67 5.48 1.67
N PHE A 52 -29.42 5.91 1.79
CA PHE A 52 -28.83 6.90 0.88
C PHE A 52 -27.98 6.21 -0.21
N PRO A 53 -28.13 6.57 -1.50
CA PRO A 53 -27.71 5.75 -2.64
C PRO A 53 -26.19 5.55 -2.75
N ARG A 54 -25.75 4.33 -3.07
CA ARG A 54 -24.34 4.01 -3.34
C ARG A 54 -23.89 4.55 -4.68
N LEU A 55 -22.66 5.03 -4.70
CA LEU A 55 -21.95 5.30 -5.95
C LEU A 55 -21.74 3.99 -6.72
N VAL A 56 -21.78 4.07 -8.05
CA VAL A 56 -21.66 2.92 -8.94
C VAL A 56 -20.73 3.26 -10.09
N GLU A 57 -19.69 2.46 -10.22
CA GLU A 57 -18.75 2.56 -11.33
C GLU A 57 -18.99 1.46 -12.37
N PRO A 58 -18.70 1.74 -13.66
CA PRO A 58 -18.83 0.75 -14.69
C PRO A 58 -17.80 -0.38 -14.52
N PRO A 59 -18.18 -1.64 -14.81
CA PRO A 59 -17.23 -2.74 -14.79
C PRO A 59 -16.20 -2.64 -15.93
N ALA A 60 -15.03 -3.22 -15.72
CA ALA A 60 -13.93 -3.27 -16.68
C ALA A 60 -14.32 -3.91 -18.02
N VAL A 61 -15.22 -4.89 -17.99
CA VAL A 61 -15.79 -5.51 -19.19
C VAL A 61 -17.28 -5.24 -19.24
N LYS A 62 -17.73 -4.72 -20.38
CA LYS A 62 -19.15 -4.49 -20.66
C LYS A 62 -19.94 -5.81 -20.53
N PRO A 63 -20.99 -5.87 -19.70
CA PRO A 63 -21.82 -7.06 -19.59
C PRO A 63 -22.52 -7.41 -20.91
N GLY A 64 -22.60 -8.70 -21.22
CA GLY A 64 -23.25 -9.23 -22.41
C GLY A 64 -24.78 -9.20 -22.36
N SER A 65 -25.37 -8.90 -21.20
CA SER A 65 -26.83 -8.74 -21.03
C SER A 65 -27.15 -7.73 -19.92
N SER A 66 -28.42 -7.31 -19.82
CA SER A 66 -28.88 -6.41 -18.77
C SER A 66 -28.96 -7.05 -17.38
N ASN A 67 -28.97 -8.40 -17.31
CA ASN A 67 -29.02 -9.17 -16.06
C ASN A 67 -27.91 -10.24 -16.10
N PRO A 68 -26.64 -9.83 -16.06
CA PRO A 68 -25.52 -10.77 -16.15
C PRO A 68 -25.53 -11.72 -14.94
N SER A 69 -25.29 -13.01 -15.19
CA SER A 69 -25.09 -13.99 -14.11
C SER A 69 -23.67 -13.98 -13.57
N ASN A 70 -22.72 -13.39 -14.30
CA ASN A 70 -21.33 -13.19 -13.92
C ASN A 70 -20.73 -12.08 -14.79
N ASN A 71 -19.63 -11.44 -14.36
CA ASN A 71 -18.94 -10.44 -15.17
C ASN A 71 -17.49 -10.21 -14.71
N VAL A 72 -16.64 -9.68 -15.59
CA VAL A 72 -15.30 -9.19 -15.20
C VAL A 72 -15.43 -7.71 -14.85
N ASN A 73 -15.31 -7.38 -13.56
CA ASN A 73 -15.60 -6.01 -13.07
C ASN A 73 -14.33 -5.17 -12.87
N VAL A 74 -13.21 -5.80 -12.55
CA VAL A 74 -11.92 -5.13 -12.37
C VAL A 74 -10.87 -5.84 -13.19
N ILE A 75 -9.99 -5.08 -13.84
CA ILE A 75 -8.77 -5.57 -14.47
C ILE A 75 -7.62 -4.67 -14.05
N SER A 76 -6.51 -5.27 -13.62
CA SER A 76 -5.27 -4.55 -13.34
C SER A 76 -4.06 -5.36 -13.81
N THR A 77 -2.94 -4.66 -13.99
CA THR A 77 -1.67 -5.29 -14.34
C THR A 77 -0.59 -4.86 -13.38
N SER A 78 0.40 -5.73 -13.17
CA SER A 78 1.55 -5.44 -12.31
C SER A 78 2.80 -6.09 -12.89
N TYR A 79 3.95 -5.48 -12.65
CA TYR A 79 5.22 -6.06 -13.10
C TYR A 79 5.58 -7.29 -12.27
N THR A 80 6.14 -8.28 -12.98
CA THR A 80 6.88 -9.40 -12.40
C THR A 80 8.25 -9.46 -13.08
N PRO A 81 9.32 -9.95 -12.42
CA PRO A 81 10.59 -10.18 -13.07
C PRO A 81 10.43 -10.89 -14.42
N GLY A 82 10.85 -10.24 -15.50
CA GLY A 82 10.77 -10.77 -16.88
C GLY A 82 9.37 -10.88 -17.48
N GLY A 83 8.35 -10.25 -16.90
CA GLY A 83 6.97 -10.45 -17.35
C GLY A 83 5.93 -9.45 -16.81
N ILE A 84 4.67 -9.87 -16.87
CA ILE A 84 3.53 -9.14 -16.30
C ILE A 84 2.59 -10.13 -15.59
N ASN A 85 1.92 -9.69 -14.54
CA ASN A 85 0.70 -10.32 -14.07
C ASN A 85 -0.52 -9.58 -14.61
N ILE A 86 -1.51 -10.31 -15.09
CA ILE A 86 -2.83 -9.79 -15.42
C ILE A 86 -3.78 -10.30 -14.34
N HIS A 87 -4.23 -9.38 -13.51
CA HIS A 87 -5.20 -9.63 -12.44
C HIS A 87 -6.59 -9.23 -12.92
N TYR A 88 -7.60 -10.04 -12.64
CA TYR A 88 -8.98 -9.66 -12.88
C TYR A 88 -9.94 -10.28 -11.88
N GLN A 89 -11.08 -9.64 -11.69
CA GLN A 89 -12.02 -9.99 -10.61
C GLN A 89 -13.41 -10.27 -11.13
N THR A 90 -14.08 -11.25 -10.52
CA THR A 90 -15.44 -11.66 -10.84
C THR A 90 -16.26 -11.92 -9.57
N PRO A 91 -17.59 -11.76 -9.62
CA PRO A 91 -18.50 -12.10 -8.51
C PRO A 91 -18.61 -13.62 -8.29
N PHE A 92 -18.45 -14.43 -9.33
CA PHE A 92 -18.57 -15.88 -9.26
C PHE A 92 -17.45 -16.58 -10.04
N GLY A 93 -17.00 -17.74 -9.56
CA GLY A 93 -15.89 -18.47 -10.18
C GLY A 93 -16.12 -18.81 -11.66
N LEU A 94 -15.03 -18.90 -12.44
CA LEU A 94 -15.07 -19.11 -13.89
C LEU A 94 -15.44 -20.54 -14.31
N GLY A 95 -15.57 -21.48 -13.37
CA GLY A 95 -15.79 -22.91 -13.65
C GLY A 95 -14.59 -23.62 -14.31
N ALA A 96 -13.48 -22.91 -14.53
CA ALA A 96 -12.23 -23.40 -15.09
C ALA A 96 -11.06 -22.54 -14.59
N ALA A 97 -9.83 -22.96 -14.87
CA ALA A 97 -8.65 -22.12 -14.62
C ALA A 97 -8.73 -20.82 -15.45
N PRO A 98 -8.36 -19.66 -14.87
CA PRO A 98 -8.35 -18.40 -15.58
C PRO A 98 -7.35 -18.42 -16.74
N VAL A 99 -7.71 -17.80 -17.85
CA VAL A 99 -6.95 -17.85 -19.11
C VAL A 99 -6.83 -16.46 -19.67
N VAL A 100 -5.68 -16.15 -20.27
CA VAL A 100 -5.49 -14.98 -21.12
C VAL A 100 -4.91 -15.41 -22.47
N HIS A 101 -5.52 -14.93 -23.56
CA HIS A 101 -4.92 -15.00 -24.89
C HIS A 101 -4.07 -13.77 -25.12
N TRP A 102 -2.85 -13.92 -25.63
CA TRP A 102 -1.92 -12.80 -25.80
C TRP A 102 -1.03 -12.94 -27.04
N GLY A 103 -0.41 -11.83 -27.45
CA GLY A 103 0.46 -11.79 -28.61
C GLY A 103 1.14 -10.44 -28.80
N THR A 104 1.94 -10.32 -29.86
CA THR A 104 2.63 -9.07 -30.22
C THR A 104 1.82 -8.19 -31.17
N SER A 105 0.60 -8.61 -31.54
CA SER A 105 -0.33 -7.86 -32.40
C SER A 105 -1.74 -7.99 -31.85
N ALA A 106 -2.49 -6.88 -31.85
CA ALA A 106 -3.88 -6.84 -31.43
C ALA A 106 -4.80 -7.77 -32.25
N SER A 107 -4.44 -8.06 -33.51
CA SER A 107 -5.20 -8.94 -34.39
C SER A 107 -4.82 -10.42 -34.28
N GLU A 108 -3.73 -10.75 -33.59
CA GLU A 108 -3.18 -12.12 -33.52
C GLU A 108 -2.73 -12.51 -32.11
N LEU A 109 -3.69 -12.95 -31.28
CA LEU A 109 -3.46 -13.42 -29.92
C LEU A 109 -3.21 -14.95 -29.89
N LYS A 110 -2.09 -15.38 -30.48
CA LYS A 110 -1.75 -16.80 -30.71
C LYS A 110 -1.30 -17.55 -29.46
N ASN A 111 -0.81 -16.85 -28.44
CA ASN A 111 -0.32 -17.45 -27.21
C ASN A 111 -1.44 -17.54 -26.17
N LYS A 112 -1.30 -18.48 -25.24
CA LYS A 112 -2.22 -18.70 -24.13
C LYS A 112 -1.43 -18.78 -22.83
N ALA A 113 -1.82 -17.99 -21.84
CA ALA A 113 -1.39 -18.15 -20.46
C ALA A 113 -2.56 -18.68 -19.62
N THR A 114 -2.26 -19.46 -18.59
CA THR A 114 -3.25 -20.02 -17.66
C THR A 114 -2.78 -19.72 -16.25
N GLY A 115 -3.71 -19.28 -15.41
CA GLY A 115 -3.42 -18.78 -14.08
C GLY A 115 -4.12 -19.55 -12.97
N SER A 116 -4.25 -18.91 -11.83
CA SER A 116 -4.94 -19.42 -10.64
C SER A 116 -6.00 -18.45 -10.15
N THR A 117 -7.01 -19.00 -9.46
CA THR A 117 -8.06 -18.22 -8.81
C THR A 117 -7.90 -18.37 -7.30
N THR A 118 -7.93 -17.26 -6.58
CA THR A 118 -8.16 -17.21 -5.14
C THR A 118 -9.55 -16.66 -4.84
N THR A 119 -10.04 -16.93 -3.64
CA THR A 119 -11.31 -16.42 -3.14
C THR A 119 -11.26 -16.46 -1.62
N TYR A 120 -12.06 -15.62 -0.98
CA TYR A 120 -12.33 -15.66 0.44
C TYR A 120 -13.82 -15.38 0.68
N ASP A 121 -14.30 -15.76 1.86
CA ASP A 121 -15.69 -15.54 2.26
C ASP A 121 -15.92 -14.05 2.58
N ARG A 122 -16.23 -13.26 1.54
CA ARG A 122 -16.57 -11.84 1.69
C ARG A 122 -17.91 -11.60 2.38
N THR A 123 -18.05 -10.42 2.95
CA THR A 123 -19.21 -9.97 3.73
C THR A 123 -19.87 -8.74 3.07
N PRO A 124 -21.12 -8.83 2.55
CA PRO A 124 -21.89 -10.05 2.31
C PRO A 124 -21.39 -10.81 1.06
N PRO A 125 -21.71 -12.11 0.90
CA PRO A 125 -21.33 -12.89 -0.27
C PRO A 125 -21.99 -12.35 -1.56
N CYS A 126 -21.33 -12.46 -2.71
CA CYS A 126 -21.89 -11.97 -3.98
C CYS A 126 -23.17 -12.70 -4.41
N SER A 127 -23.47 -13.87 -3.86
CA SER A 127 -24.77 -14.54 -4.04
C SER A 127 -25.95 -13.81 -3.41
N ALA A 128 -25.69 -12.91 -2.44
CA ALA A 128 -26.71 -12.09 -1.79
C ALA A 128 -26.84 -10.68 -2.42
N VAL A 129 -25.91 -10.30 -3.30
CA VAL A 129 -25.86 -8.99 -3.96
C VAL A 129 -26.54 -9.08 -5.33
N LYS A 130 -27.60 -8.29 -5.55
CA LYS A 130 -28.33 -8.31 -6.84
C LYS A 130 -27.51 -7.75 -8.00
N ALA A 131 -26.72 -6.70 -7.75
CA ALA A 131 -25.91 -6.04 -8.76
C ALA A 131 -24.59 -6.79 -8.98
N VAL A 132 -24.62 -7.85 -9.80
CA VAL A 132 -23.46 -8.71 -10.13
C VAL A 132 -22.25 -7.89 -10.63
N THR A 133 -22.47 -6.77 -11.31
CA THR A 133 -21.40 -5.90 -11.80
C THR A 133 -20.73 -5.07 -10.70
N GLN A 134 -21.27 -5.02 -9.49
CA GLN A 134 -20.77 -4.22 -8.37
C GLN A 134 -20.22 -5.07 -7.23
N CYS A 135 -19.86 -6.33 -7.51
CA CYS A 135 -19.43 -7.28 -6.50
C CYS A 135 -18.30 -8.15 -7.04
N ASN A 136 -17.28 -8.40 -6.21
CA ASN A 136 -16.18 -9.30 -6.55
C ASN A 136 -15.89 -10.26 -5.40
N GLN A 137 -15.79 -11.55 -5.69
CA GLN A 137 -15.46 -12.58 -4.69
C GLN A 137 -14.38 -13.55 -5.18
N PHE A 138 -14.14 -13.61 -6.49
CA PHE A 138 -13.15 -14.46 -7.12
C PHE A 138 -12.11 -13.60 -7.81
N PHE A 139 -10.85 -13.88 -7.49
CA PHE A 139 -9.69 -13.08 -7.88
C PHE A 139 -8.77 -13.94 -8.71
N HIS A 140 -8.46 -13.50 -9.93
CA HIS A 140 -7.81 -14.32 -10.95
C HIS A 140 -6.47 -13.71 -11.34
N ASP A 141 -5.40 -14.49 -11.18
CA ASP A 141 -4.05 -14.07 -11.54
C ASP A 141 -3.51 -14.91 -12.68
N VAL A 142 -3.19 -14.26 -13.80
CA VAL A 142 -2.59 -14.88 -14.98
C VAL A 142 -1.25 -14.21 -15.28
N GLN A 143 -0.16 -14.90 -14.91
CA GLN A 143 1.20 -14.44 -15.18
C GLN A 143 1.66 -14.81 -16.60
N ILE A 144 2.32 -13.87 -17.26
CA ILE A 144 3.01 -14.07 -18.54
C ILE A 144 4.48 -13.75 -18.33
N SER A 145 5.34 -14.77 -18.42
CA SER A 145 6.79 -14.68 -18.22
C SER A 145 7.55 -14.68 -19.55
N ASP A 146 8.88 -14.54 -19.47
CA ASP A 146 9.81 -14.60 -20.61
C ASP A 146 9.48 -13.60 -21.73
N LEU A 147 8.99 -12.43 -21.34
CA LEU A 147 8.65 -11.35 -22.26
C LEU A 147 9.87 -10.49 -22.55
N LYS A 148 9.92 -9.93 -23.77
CA LYS A 148 10.98 -8.98 -24.11
C LYS A 148 10.79 -7.68 -23.31
N PRO A 149 11.85 -7.12 -22.70
CA PRO A 149 11.75 -5.84 -22.00
C PRO A 149 11.34 -4.68 -22.90
N GLY A 150 10.68 -3.67 -22.34
CA GLY A 150 10.29 -2.44 -23.03
C GLY A 150 9.36 -2.64 -24.24
N LYS A 151 8.66 -3.77 -24.32
CA LYS A 151 7.85 -4.15 -25.48
C LYS A 151 6.37 -4.17 -25.14
N THR A 152 5.56 -3.61 -26.03
CA THR A 152 4.11 -3.70 -25.95
C THR A 152 3.60 -5.06 -26.43
N TYR A 153 2.73 -5.66 -25.62
CA TYR A 153 1.98 -6.87 -25.93
C TYR A 153 0.48 -6.60 -25.81
N TYR A 154 -0.31 -7.40 -26.52
CA TYR A 154 -1.76 -7.33 -26.52
C TYR A 154 -2.33 -8.58 -25.89
N TYR A 155 -3.47 -8.44 -25.22
CA TYR A 155 -4.13 -9.54 -24.54
C TYR A 155 -5.65 -9.42 -24.53
N GLN A 156 -6.33 -10.54 -24.30
CA GLN A 156 -7.76 -10.62 -24.17
C GLN A 156 -8.14 -11.73 -23.18
N ILE A 157 -9.05 -11.40 -22.27
CA ILE A 157 -9.67 -12.35 -21.34
C ILE A 157 -10.86 -12.99 -22.07
N PRO A 158 -10.87 -14.32 -22.31
CA PRO A 158 -11.98 -15.01 -22.94
C PRO A 158 -13.20 -15.04 -22.02
N ALA A 159 -14.39 -15.13 -22.60
CA ALA A 159 -15.61 -15.38 -21.84
C ALA A 159 -15.56 -16.76 -21.15
N ALA A 160 -15.99 -16.84 -19.89
CA ALA A 160 -16.10 -18.08 -19.13
C ALA A 160 -17.20 -17.97 -18.07
N ASN A 161 -18.00 -19.03 -17.90
CA ASN A 161 -19.12 -19.10 -16.94
C ASN A 161 -19.96 -17.81 -16.82
N GLY A 162 -20.56 -17.38 -17.93
CA GLY A 162 -21.46 -16.23 -17.98
C GLY A 162 -20.77 -14.86 -18.07
N THR A 163 -19.44 -14.78 -17.91
CA THR A 163 -18.71 -13.52 -18.16
C THR A 163 -18.70 -13.19 -19.65
N THR A 164 -18.45 -11.91 -19.95
CA THR A 164 -18.25 -11.44 -21.32
C THR A 164 -16.76 -11.36 -21.63
N LYS A 165 -16.39 -11.57 -22.89
CA LYS A 165 -15.01 -11.44 -23.36
C LYS A 165 -14.57 -9.99 -23.23
N SER A 166 -13.36 -9.73 -22.72
CA SER A 166 -12.82 -8.37 -22.67
C SER A 166 -12.57 -7.80 -24.07
N ASP A 167 -12.41 -6.49 -24.15
CA ASP A 167 -11.74 -5.88 -25.30
C ASP A 167 -10.29 -6.41 -25.45
N VAL A 168 -9.68 -6.17 -26.61
CA VAL A 168 -8.24 -6.41 -26.76
C VAL A 168 -7.52 -5.26 -26.08
N LEU A 169 -6.90 -5.57 -24.95
CA LEU A 169 -6.14 -4.64 -24.13
C LEU A 169 -4.64 -4.78 -24.43
N SER A 170 -3.82 -3.88 -23.90
CA SER A 170 -2.37 -3.94 -24.05
C SER A 170 -1.65 -3.55 -22.78
N PHE A 171 -0.43 -4.03 -22.63
CA PHE A 171 0.52 -3.58 -21.61
C PHE A 171 1.90 -3.45 -22.24
N THR A 172 2.76 -2.65 -21.62
CA THR A 172 4.18 -2.57 -21.97
C THR A 172 4.99 -3.15 -20.83
N THR A 173 5.91 -4.06 -21.13
CA THR A 173 6.78 -4.67 -20.12
C THR A 173 7.78 -3.65 -19.56
N ALA A 174 8.29 -3.92 -18.35
CA ALA A 174 9.36 -3.12 -17.76
C ALA A 174 10.55 -3.01 -18.71
N ARG A 175 11.21 -1.85 -18.72
CA ARG A 175 12.45 -1.65 -19.49
C ARG A 175 13.58 -2.43 -18.85
N GLU A 176 14.51 -2.90 -19.67
CA GLU A 176 15.67 -3.65 -19.18
C GLU A 176 16.51 -2.79 -18.23
N ALA A 177 17.05 -3.40 -17.18
CA ALA A 177 18.00 -2.76 -16.28
C ALA A 177 19.19 -2.19 -17.08
N GLY A 178 19.43 -0.89 -16.99
CA GLY A 178 20.46 -0.19 -17.77
C GLY A 178 19.95 0.54 -19.03
N ASP A 179 18.66 0.43 -19.36
CA ASP A 179 18.05 1.28 -20.40
C ASP A 179 18.07 2.74 -19.95
N LYS A 180 18.84 3.55 -20.67
CA LYS A 180 19.11 4.97 -20.36
C LYS A 180 18.01 5.92 -20.79
N SER A 181 16.96 5.42 -21.42
CA SER A 181 15.84 6.24 -21.89
C SER A 181 15.11 6.82 -20.69
N GLU A 182 14.87 8.13 -20.72
CA GLU A 182 14.09 8.83 -19.71
C GLU A 182 12.69 8.20 -19.55
N PHE A 183 12.20 8.16 -18.31
CA PHE A 183 10.84 7.73 -18.01
C PHE A 183 10.27 8.47 -16.80
N THR A 184 8.95 8.59 -16.78
CA THR A 184 8.18 9.16 -15.66
C THR A 184 7.23 8.11 -15.11
N ILE A 185 7.08 8.08 -13.78
CA ILE A 185 6.08 7.28 -13.07
C ILE A 185 5.14 8.20 -12.28
N ALA A 186 3.95 7.72 -11.97
CA ALA A 186 3.05 8.38 -11.03
C ALA A 186 3.23 7.75 -9.63
N VAL A 187 3.39 8.58 -8.60
CA VAL A 187 3.51 8.18 -7.20
C VAL A 187 2.38 8.83 -6.42
N LEU A 188 1.67 8.05 -5.62
CA LEU A 188 0.52 8.49 -4.82
C LEU A 188 0.40 7.64 -3.57
N ASN A 189 -0.06 8.21 -2.47
CA ASN A 189 -0.43 7.48 -1.26
C ASN A 189 -1.73 8.11 -0.74
N ASP A 190 -2.51 7.35 0.04
CA ASP A 190 -3.65 7.90 0.79
C ASP A 190 -4.73 8.46 -0.16
N MET A 191 -5.02 7.73 -1.24
CA MET A 191 -5.92 8.22 -2.29
C MET A 191 -7.36 8.23 -1.84
N GLY A 192 -7.82 7.12 -1.25
CA GLY A 192 -9.25 6.87 -1.10
C GLY A 192 -9.98 7.29 -2.38
N TYR A 193 -11.08 8.02 -2.23
CA TYR A 193 -11.71 8.64 -3.38
C TYR A 193 -12.32 10.00 -3.05
N THR A 194 -12.94 10.17 -1.88
CA THR A 194 -13.78 11.32 -1.48
C THR A 194 -13.29 12.69 -1.93
N ASN A 195 -12.01 13.02 -1.72
CA ASN A 195 -11.40 14.30 -2.09
C ASN A 195 -10.43 14.18 -3.27
N ALA A 196 -10.35 13.02 -3.92
CA ALA A 196 -9.37 12.69 -4.95
C ALA A 196 -9.83 13.00 -6.38
N ALA A 197 -10.94 13.71 -6.58
CA ALA A 197 -11.48 14.04 -7.91
C ALA A 197 -10.43 14.71 -8.82
N GLY A 198 -9.76 15.73 -8.28
CA GLY A 198 -8.69 16.45 -8.95
C GLY A 198 -7.48 15.57 -9.22
N THR A 199 -7.02 14.85 -8.19
CA THR A 199 -5.91 13.88 -8.28
C THR A 199 -6.17 12.85 -9.38
N TYR A 200 -7.36 12.24 -9.41
CA TYR A 200 -7.76 11.24 -10.40
C TYR A 200 -7.78 11.79 -11.83
N LYS A 201 -8.29 13.00 -12.03
CA LYS A 201 -8.30 13.69 -13.33
C LYS A 201 -6.88 13.87 -13.86
N TYR A 202 -5.98 14.42 -13.04
CA TYR A 202 -4.61 14.70 -13.48
C TYR A 202 -3.72 13.47 -13.52
N LEU A 203 -4.03 12.44 -12.73
CA LEU A 203 -3.42 11.12 -12.84
C LEU A 203 -3.77 10.47 -14.19
N ASN A 204 -5.04 10.47 -14.59
CA ASN A 204 -5.46 10.02 -15.92
C ASN A 204 -4.76 10.78 -17.05
N LYS A 205 -4.54 12.09 -16.86
CA LYS A 205 -3.72 12.89 -17.78
C LYS A 205 -2.27 12.41 -17.81
N ALA A 206 -1.64 12.16 -16.66
CA ALA A 206 -0.27 11.65 -16.60
C ALA A 206 -0.12 10.28 -17.30
N VAL A 207 -1.10 9.39 -17.13
CA VAL A 207 -1.17 8.12 -17.87
C VAL A 207 -1.23 8.37 -19.38
N SER A 208 -2.09 9.29 -19.82
CA SER A 208 -2.24 9.65 -21.24
C SER A 208 -0.99 10.32 -21.81
N ASP A 209 -0.24 11.06 -20.98
CA ASP A 209 1.04 11.69 -21.33
C ASP A 209 2.22 10.69 -21.34
N GLY A 210 1.99 9.42 -20.98
CA GLY A 210 2.99 8.35 -21.09
C GLY A 210 3.69 7.96 -19.78
N ALA A 211 3.06 8.17 -18.63
CA ALA A 211 3.55 7.60 -17.37
C ALA A 211 3.71 6.06 -17.51
N ALA A 212 4.86 5.53 -17.09
CA ALA A 212 5.23 4.13 -17.31
C ALA A 212 4.42 3.16 -16.44
N PHE A 213 4.13 3.56 -15.20
CA PHE A 213 3.31 2.85 -14.23
C PHE A 213 2.88 3.81 -13.11
N ALA A 214 1.90 3.39 -12.31
CA ALA A 214 1.53 4.05 -11.06
C ALA A 214 2.03 3.21 -9.88
N TRP A 215 2.58 3.85 -8.85
CA TRP A 215 3.05 3.22 -7.62
C TRP A 215 2.32 3.84 -6.43
N HIS A 216 1.39 3.08 -5.85
CA HIS A 216 0.52 3.51 -4.77
C HIS A 216 1.05 3.04 -3.41
N GLY A 217 1.49 3.96 -2.57
CA GLY A 217 2.12 3.71 -1.28
C GLY A 217 1.19 3.46 -0.09
N GLY A 218 0.18 2.61 -0.25
CA GLY A 218 -0.74 2.24 0.84
C GLY A 218 -1.89 3.21 1.06
N ASP A 219 -2.83 2.76 1.88
CA ASP A 219 -4.10 3.42 2.17
C ASP A 219 -4.89 3.69 0.88
N LEU A 220 -5.32 2.58 0.30
CA LEU A 220 -5.77 2.52 -1.08
C LEU A 220 -7.21 3.03 -1.18
N SER A 221 -8.15 2.31 -0.56
CA SER A 221 -9.59 2.56 -0.72
C SER A 221 -10.26 3.21 0.48
N TYR A 222 -9.65 3.16 1.68
CA TYR A 222 -10.31 3.55 2.94
C TYR A 222 -11.66 2.84 3.12
N ALA A 223 -11.64 1.52 2.93
CA ALA A 223 -12.88 0.72 2.99
C ALA A 223 -13.38 0.52 4.43
N ASP A 224 -12.48 0.61 5.40
CA ASP A 224 -12.75 0.64 6.83
C ASP A 224 -13.46 1.91 7.27
N ASP A 225 -13.31 3.01 6.53
CA ASP A 225 -14.20 4.16 6.63
C ASP A 225 -15.53 3.92 5.93
N TRP A 226 -16.48 3.41 6.70
CA TRP A 226 -17.78 2.93 6.22
C TRP A 226 -18.65 3.95 5.48
N PHE A 227 -18.47 5.26 5.69
CA PHE A 227 -19.22 6.29 4.97
C PHE A 227 -18.58 6.70 3.64
N SER A 228 -17.36 6.20 3.34
CA SER A 228 -16.79 6.26 2.00
C SER A 228 -17.80 5.67 1.00
N GLY A 229 -18.14 6.44 -0.05
CA GLY A 229 -19.11 6.01 -1.08
C GLY A 229 -20.60 6.22 -0.74
N ILE A 230 -20.92 6.94 0.34
CA ILE A 230 -22.29 7.34 0.72
C ILE A 230 -22.46 8.85 0.85
N LEU A 231 -21.38 9.59 1.07
CA LEU A 231 -21.44 11.04 1.18
C LEU A 231 -21.69 11.69 -0.19
N PRO A 232 -22.54 12.74 -0.25
CA PRO A 232 -22.58 13.58 -1.41
C PRO A 232 -21.28 14.39 -1.52
N CYS A 233 -21.01 14.78 -2.75
CA CYS A 233 -19.85 15.52 -3.18
C CYS A 233 -20.31 16.61 -4.17
N GLU A 234 -19.43 17.54 -4.52
CA GLU A 234 -19.76 18.63 -5.44
C GLU A 234 -20.35 18.12 -6.77
N ASP A 235 -21.34 18.85 -7.29
CA ASP A 235 -22.31 18.46 -8.34
C ASP A 235 -21.70 18.05 -9.71
N ASP A 236 -20.37 18.04 -9.87
CA ASP A 236 -19.65 17.78 -11.12
C ASP A 236 -18.70 16.57 -11.11
N TRP A 237 -18.62 15.82 -10.01
CA TRP A 237 -17.70 14.67 -9.92
C TRP A 237 -18.33 13.36 -10.50
N PRO A 238 -17.68 12.64 -11.43
CA PRO A 238 -18.22 11.44 -12.09
C PRO A 238 -18.72 10.29 -11.21
N VAL A 239 -18.22 10.16 -9.99
CA VAL A 239 -18.67 9.13 -9.05
C VAL A 239 -19.79 9.63 -8.15
N CYS A 240 -20.22 10.89 -8.27
CA CYS A 240 -20.98 11.56 -7.22
C CYS A 240 -22.48 11.24 -7.21
N TYR A 241 -23.03 11.12 -6.01
CA TYR A 241 -24.47 11.14 -5.81
C TYR A 241 -24.98 12.58 -5.72
N ASN A 242 -26.00 12.90 -6.53
CA ASN A 242 -26.68 14.20 -6.56
C ASN A 242 -27.44 14.47 -5.25
N GLY A 243 -26.76 15.05 -4.27
CA GLY A 243 -27.32 15.55 -3.02
C GLY A 243 -26.54 16.77 -2.54
N THR A 244 -27.20 17.83 -2.11
CA THR A 244 -26.55 19.11 -1.78
C THR A 244 -26.07 19.22 -0.32
N SER A 245 -25.87 18.11 0.40
CA SER A 245 -25.69 18.11 1.87
C SER A 245 -24.49 17.28 2.32
N THR A 246 -23.35 17.91 2.63
CA THR A 246 -22.14 17.23 3.16
C THR A 246 -22.33 16.63 4.56
N GLU A 247 -23.48 16.82 5.20
CA GLU A 247 -23.87 16.14 6.44
C GLU A 247 -24.42 14.74 6.14
N LEU A 248 -24.01 13.73 6.92
CA LEU A 248 -24.74 12.46 7.00
C LEU A 248 -26.23 12.80 7.26
N PRO A 249 -27.20 12.39 6.42
CA PRO A 249 -28.57 12.93 6.44
C PRO A 249 -29.44 12.40 7.60
N GLY A 250 -29.00 12.70 8.81
CA GLY A 250 -29.45 12.15 10.10
C GLY A 250 -29.08 13.05 11.28
N GLY A 251 -28.97 14.37 11.10
CA GLY A 251 -28.93 15.34 12.21
C GLY A 251 -30.20 15.34 13.10
N GLY A 252 -31.18 14.48 12.77
CA GLY A 252 -32.30 14.11 13.63
C GLY A 252 -32.00 12.85 14.47
N PRO A 253 -32.89 12.47 15.40
CA PRO A 253 -32.69 11.28 16.22
C PRO A 253 -32.60 10.01 15.36
N ILE A 254 -31.65 9.10 15.69
CA ILE A 254 -31.57 7.75 15.14
C ILE A 254 -32.97 7.08 15.24
N PRO A 255 -33.56 6.61 14.12
CA PRO A 255 -34.90 6.02 14.15
C PRO A 255 -34.94 4.79 15.07
N ASP A 256 -36.02 4.60 15.84
CA ASP A 256 -36.08 3.63 16.94
C ASP A 256 -35.96 2.16 16.48
N ASP A 257 -36.26 1.87 15.22
CA ASP A 257 -36.05 0.59 14.56
C ASP A 257 -34.56 0.22 14.43
N TYR A 258 -33.65 1.19 14.35
CA TYR A 258 -32.19 0.99 14.37
C TYR A 258 -31.63 0.74 15.76
N LYS A 259 -32.43 0.88 16.82
CA LYS A 259 -32.03 0.56 18.21
C LYS A 259 -32.47 -0.84 18.64
N SER A 260 -33.15 -1.56 17.75
CA SER A 260 -33.72 -2.88 18.02
C SER A 260 -32.74 -4.00 17.64
N PRO A 261 -32.53 -5.03 18.49
CA PRO A 261 -31.65 -6.15 18.16
C PRO A 261 -32.06 -6.89 16.87
N LEU A 262 -31.08 -7.59 16.28
CA LEU A 262 -31.33 -8.49 15.15
C LEU A 262 -32.42 -9.53 15.50
N PRO A 263 -33.43 -9.75 14.63
CA PRO A 263 -34.40 -10.84 14.79
C PRO A 263 -33.73 -12.20 14.99
N LYS A 264 -34.35 -13.06 15.82
CA LYS A 264 -33.78 -14.36 16.23
C LYS A 264 -33.73 -15.37 15.07
N GLY A 265 -32.65 -15.29 14.29
CA GLY A 265 -32.37 -16.14 13.13
C GLY A 265 -31.55 -15.45 12.04
N GLU A 266 -31.29 -14.14 12.17
CA GLU A 266 -30.47 -13.40 11.20
C GLU A 266 -28.96 -13.58 11.44
N VAL A 267 -28.19 -13.60 10.35
CA VAL A 267 -26.72 -13.64 10.36
C VAL A 267 -26.21 -12.22 10.19
N ALA A 268 -25.49 -11.70 11.19
CA ALA A 268 -25.11 -10.27 11.27
C ALA A 268 -24.36 -9.77 10.02
N ASN A 269 -23.52 -10.62 9.41
CA ASN A 269 -22.67 -10.27 8.26
C ASN A 269 -23.30 -10.53 6.88
N GLN A 270 -24.60 -10.81 6.79
CA GLN A 270 -25.28 -11.07 5.49
C GLN A 270 -26.20 -9.92 5.05
N GLY A 271 -26.39 -8.91 5.90
CA GLY A 271 -27.42 -7.89 5.69
C GLY A 271 -28.83 -8.42 5.95
N SER A 272 -29.75 -7.51 6.23
CA SER A 272 -31.18 -7.80 6.29
C SER A 272 -31.96 -6.53 5.91
N PRO A 273 -33.30 -6.54 5.83
CA PRO A 273 -34.09 -5.34 5.49
C PRO A 273 -33.95 -4.17 6.49
N ARG A 274 -33.29 -4.40 7.63
CA ARG A 274 -32.91 -3.39 8.64
C ARG A 274 -31.46 -2.94 8.52
N GLY A 275 -30.77 -3.32 7.45
CA GLY A 275 -29.45 -2.81 7.13
C GLY A 275 -28.25 -3.68 7.52
N GLY A 276 -28.42 -4.61 8.44
CA GLY A 276 -27.31 -5.46 8.90
C GLY A 276 -26.17 -4.67 9.55
N ASP A 277 -24.98 -5.25 9.55
CA ASP A 277 -23.76 -4.71 10.14
C ASP A 277 -23.04 -3.72 9.20
N MET A 278 -22.36 -2.69 9.70
CA MET A 278 -21.57 -1.77 8.86
C MET A 278 -20.45 -2.46 8.11
N SER A 279 -19.95 -3.59 8.63
CA SER A 279 -19.02 -4.47 7.91
C SER A 279 -19.53 -4.88 6.52
N VAL A 280 -20.84 -4.84 6.23
CA VAL A 280 -21.39 -5.16 4.89
C VAL A 280 -21.02 -4.16 3.80
N LEU A 281 -20.51 -2.97 4.16
CA LEU A 281 -20.13 -1.92 3.20
C LEU A 281 -18.66 -1.99 2.80
N TYR A 282 -17.79 -2.45 3.71
CA TYR A 282 -16.34 -2.52 3.51
C TYR A 282 -15.96 -3.09 2.13
N GLU A 283 -16.51 -4.25 1.78
CA GLU A 283 -16.21 -4.91 0.51
C GLU A 283 -16.77 -4.17 -0.71
N SER A 284 -17.91 -3.48 -0.53
CA SER A 284 -18.51 -2.67 -1.59
C SER A 284 -17.64 -1.44 -1.88
N ASN A 285 -17.00 -0.85 -0.86
CA ASN A 285 -16.09 0.28 -1.01
C ASN A 285 -14.83 -0.12 -1.78
N TRP A 286 -14.28 -1.31 -1.50
CA TRP A 286 -13.21 -1.88 -2.33
C TRP A 286 -13.66 -2.08 -3.79
N ASP A 287 -14.84 -2.66 -4.02
CA ASP A 287 -15.36 -2.91 -5.38
C ASP A 287 -15.58 -1.61 -6.16
N LEU A 288 -16.11 -0.58 -5.50
CA LEU A 288 -16.33 0.74 -6.08
C LEU A 288 -14.99 1.39 -6.47
N TRP A 289 -14.05 1.46 -5.52
CA TRP A 289 -12.76 2.11 -5.73
C TRP A 289 -11.94 1.45 -6.83
N GLN A 290 -11.92 0.12 -6.89
CA GLN A 290 -11.18 -0.58 -7.95
C GLN A 290 -11.83 -0.43 -9.32
N GLN A 291 -13.16 -0.36 -9.39
CA GLN A 291 -13.84 -0.09 -10.65
C GLN A 291 -13.60 1.34 -11.13
N TRP A 292 -13.59 2.31 -10.21
CA TRP A 292 -13.23 3.69 -10.52
C TRP A 292 -11.84 3.78 -11.14
N LEU A 293 -10.88 3.01 -10.62
CA LEU A 293 -9.52 2.95 -11.14
C LEU A 293 -9.36 2.23 -12.49
N ASN A 294 -10.39 1.57 -13.04
CA ASN A 294 -10.30 0.91 -14.34
C ASN A 294 -9.80 1.87 -15.45
N SER A 295 -10.09 3.16 -15.37
CA SER A 295 -9.60 4.17 -16.33
C SER A 295 -8.06 4.27 -16.40
N ILE A 296 -7.38 3.85 -15.33
CA ILE A 296 -5.92 3.85 -15.15
C ILE A 296 -5.37 2.43 -15.28
N THR A 297 -5.91 1.46 -14.53
CA THR A 297 -5.37 0.10 -14.41
C THR A 297 -5.49 -0.73 -15.70
N LEU A 298 -6.40 -0.35 -16.60
CA LEU A 298 -6.51 -0.93 -17.94
C LEU A 298 -5.39 -0.46 -18.89
N LYS A 299 -4.70 0.64 -18.58
CA LYS A 299 -3.73 1.29 -19.48
C LYS A 299 -2.28 1.07 -19.06
N ILE A 300 -2.01 1.09 -17.76
CA ILE A 300 -0.65 0.97 -17.22
C ILE A 300 -0.61 0.03 -16.01
N PRO A 301 0.55 -0.57 -15.70
CA PRO A 301 0.73 -1.32 -14.47
C PRO A 301 0.50 -0.45 -13.23
N TYR A 302 -0.15 -1.03 -12.24
CA TYR A 302 -0.53 -0.40 -10.97
C TYR A 302 0.07 -1.20 -9.82
N MET A 303 1.15 -0.67 -9.26
CA MET A 303 1.95 -1.29 -8.21
C MET A 303 1.48 -0.78 -6.85
N VAL A 304 1.36 -1.63 -5.83
CA VAL A 304 0.80 -1.22 -4.51
C VAL A 304 1.70 -1.63 -3.35
N VAL A 305 1.69 -0.85 -2.29
CA VAL A 305 2.31 -1.13 -0.98
C VAL A 305 1.17 -1.21 0.05
N PRO A 306 1.26 -2.04 1.11
CA PRO A 306 0.26 -2.02 2.18
C PRO A 306 0.35 -0.74 3.03
N GLY A 307 -0.79 -0.15 3.39
CA GLY A 307 -0.96 0.83 4.46
C GLY A 307 -1.84 0.31 5.60
N ASN A 308 -2.08 1.13 6.62
CA ASN A 308 -2.84 0.68 7.79
C ASN A 308 -4.33 0.48 7.52
N HIS A 309 -4.94 1.23 6.60
CA HIS A 309 -6.34 1.06 6.21
C HIS A 309 -6.62 -0.26 5.46
N GLU A 310 -5.56 -0.98 5.08
CA GLU A 310 -5.66 -2.32 4.54
C GLU A 310 -5.74 -3.41 5.62
N ALA A 311 -5.39 -3.11 6.87
CA ALA A 311 -5.20 -4.10 7.92
C ALA A 311 -6.51 -4.77 8.35
N THR A 312 -7.52 -3.96 8.65
CA THR A 312 -8.76 -4.38 9.28
C THR A 312 -9.94 -3.48 8.93
N CYS A 313 -11.15 -3.84 9.36
CA CYS A 313 -12.40 -3.13 9.07
C CYS A 313 -12.69 -1.96 10.01
N ALA A 314 -11.81 -1.74 11.00
CA ALA A 314 -12.04 -0.83 12.11
C ALA A 314 -10.73 -0.29 12.69
N GLU A 315 -9.82 0.20 11.83
CA GLU A 315 -8.52 0.73 12.25
C GLU A 315 -8.68 2.00 13.11
N PHE A 316 -9.53 2.93 12.65
CA PHE A 316 -9.71 4.26 13.22
C PHE A 316 -10.43 4.30 14.59
N ASP A 317 -10.75 3.15 15.22
CA ASP A 317 -11.58 3.01 16.43
C ASP A 317 -10.89 3.47 17.75
N GLY A 318 -9.96 4.42 17.65
CA GLY A 318 -9.33 5.12 18.75
C GLY A 318 -10.33 5.91 19.60
N GLY A 319 -9.97 6.16 20.88
CA GLY A 319 -10.90 6.54 21.95
C GLY A 319 -11.69 7.86 21.83
N ASN A 320 -11.57 8.60 20.73
CA ASN A 320 -12.45 9.71 20.36
C ASN A 320 -13.33 9.33 19.14
N ASN A 321 -12.75 8.73 18.11
CA ASN A 321 -13.36 8.50 16.79
C ASN A 321 -13.85 7.06 16.62
N THR A 322 -14.52 6.54 17.64
CA THR A 322 -15.05 5.17 17.56
C THR A 322 -16.17 5.14 16.50
N LEU A 323 -16.16 4.22 15.54
CA LEU A 323 -17.30 3.91 14.68
C LEU A 323 -18.56 3.67 15.52
N SER A 324 -18.41 3.12 16.73
CA SER A 324 -19.50 2.98 17.71
C SER A 324 -19.93 4.31 18.38
N ALA A 325 -19.10 5.35 18.36
CA ALA A 325 -19.35 6.67 18.95
C ALA A 325 -20.26 7.55 18.07
N TYR A 326 -20.09 7.51 16.74
CA TYR A 326 -21.04 8.15 15.80
C TYR A 326 -22.46 7.56 15.91
N LEU A 327 -22.57 6.32 16.36
CA LEU A 327 -23.83 5.61 16.52
C LEU A 327 -24.54 5.89 17.85
N ASP A 328 -23.92 6.65 18.77
CA ASP A 328 -24.55 7.04 20.04
C ASP A 328 -24.07 8.40 20.60
N ASN A 329 -23.73 9.39 19.76
CA ASN A 329 -23.34 10.74 20.19
C ASN A 329 -22.29 10.74 21.34
N ASP A 330 -21.19 10.00 21.18
CA ASP A 330 -20.12 9.89 22.20
C ASP A 330 -20.56 9.31 23.57
N LYS A 331 -21.72 8.64 23.66
CA LYS A 331 -22.14 8.02 24.91
C LYS A 331 -21.40 6.70 25.14
N SER A 332 -20.78 6.60 26.31
CA SER A 332 -20.04 5.43 26.82
C SER A 332 -20.78 4.08 26.89
N ASN A 333 -22.06 4.01 26.50
CA ASN A 333 -22.90 2.81 26.67
C ASN A 333 -23.42 2.21 25.34
N ALA A 334 -22.75 2.52 24.22
CA ALA A 334 -22.99 1.91 22.92
C ALA A 334 -22.28 0.55 22.76
N THR A 335 -22.63 -0.17 21.69
CA THR A 335 -22.57 -1.64 21.49
C THR A 335 -21.20 -2.36 21.54
N GLN A 336 -20.13 -1.69 21.92
CA GLN A 336 -18.91 -2.22 22.53
C GLN A 336 -17.98 -1.03 22.82
N ALA A 337 -17.44 -0.92 24.02
CA ALA A 337 -16.40 0.10 24.25
C ALA A 337 -15.15 -0.26 23.45
N ASN A 338 -14.34 0.73 23.07
CA ASN A 338 -13.00 0.54 22.52
C ASN A 338 -12.20 -0.55 23.28
N MET A 339 -12.30 -0.58 24.62
CA MET A 339 -11.66 -1.58 25.49
C MET A 339 -12.14 -3.04 25.30
N THR A 340 -13.18 -3.28 24.50
CA THR A 340 -13.77 -4.62 24.28
C THR A 340 -13.72 -5.07 22.82
N LEU A 341 -13.27 -4.20 21.92
CA LEU A 341 -12.95 -4.56 20.54
C LEU A 341 -11.68 -5.40 20.50
N ASN A 342 -11.61 -6.30 19.54
CA ASN A 342 -10.49 -7.23 19.37
C ASN A 342 -10.42 -7.72 17.92
N TYR A 343 -9.43 -8.54 17.59
CA TYR A 343 -9.21 -9.09 16.25
C TYR A 343 -10.47 -9.77 15.65
N TYR A 344 -11.36 -10.33 16.49
CA TYR A 344 -12.60 -11.00 16.07
C TYR A 344 -13.81 -10.08 16.02
N SER A 345 -13.62 -8.76 16.19
CA SER A 345 -14.62 -7.73 15.94
C SER A 345 -14.77 -7.38 14.46
N CYS A 346 -13.87 -7.86 13.59
CA CYS A 346 -14.03 -7.80 12.13
C CYS A 346 -14.31 -9.19 11.55
N PRO A 347 -15.12 -9.30 10.49
CA PRO A 347 -15.28 -10.56 9.76
C PRO A 347 -13.92 -11.08 9.24
N PRO A 348 -13.74 -12.40 9.05
CA PRO A 348 -12.54 -12.96 8.43
C PRO A 348 -12.11 -12.28 7.14
N SER A 349 -13.05 -11.87 6.28
CA SER A 349 -12.77 -11.14 5.04
C SER A 349 -12.12 -9.76 5.21
N GLN A 350 -12.19 -9.17 6.40
CA GLN A 350 -11.91 -7.75 6.63
C GLN A 350 -10.93 -7.55 7.78
N ARG A 351 -10.03 -8.51 8.00
CA ARG A 351 -8.96 -8.43 8.99
C ARG A 351 -7.72 -9.16 8.48
N ASN A 352 -6.57 -8.86 9.09
CA ASN A 352 -5.28 -9.41 8.69
C ASN A 352 -5.02 -9.23 7.18
N PHE A 353 -5.32 -8.06 6.64
CA PHE A 353 -5.05 -7.68 5.25
C PHE A 353 -5.75 -8.56 4.18
N THR A 354 -6.85 -9.25 4.52
CA THR A 354 -7.48 -10.23 3.63
C THR A 354 -7.91 -9.65 2.28
N ALA A 355 -8.54 -8.48 2.27
CA ALA A 355 -8.93 -7.81 1.04
C ALA A 355 -7.70 -7.42 0.19
N PHE A 356 -6.70 -6.76 0.80
CA PHE A 356 -5.45 -6.36 0.15
C PHE A 356 -4.69 -7.55 -0.48
N GLN A 357 -4.59 -8.67 0.23
CA GLN A 357 -3.88 -9.87 -0.23
C GLN A 357 -4.50 -10.48 -1.49
N ASN A 358 -5.81 -10.35 -1.68
CA ASN A 358 -6.54 -11.03 -2.75
C ASN A 358 -6.91 -10.10 -3.91
N ARG A 359 -7.06 -8.79 -3.66
CA ARG A 359 -7.51 -7.81 -4.65
C ARG A 359 -6.39 -7.25 -5.53
N PHE A 360 -5.15 -7.59 -5.20
CA PHE A 360 -3.95 -7.23 -5.94
C PHE A 360 -3.00 -8.43 -6.02
N HIS A 361 -2.03 -8.35 -6.92
CA HIS A 361 -0.98 -9.35 -7.03
C HIS A 361 0.33 -8.71 -7.42
N MET A 362 1.24 -8.59 -6.47
CA MET A 362 2.59 -8.10 -6.67
C MET A 362 3.58 -9.26 -6.70
N ALA A 363 4.77 -8.99 -7.23
CA ALA A 363 5.77 -10.00 -7.49
C ALA A 363 6.67 -10.32 -6.28
N GLY A 364 6.12 -10.33 -5.06
CA GLY A 364 6.86 -10.68 -3.83
C GLY A 364 7.58 -12.01 -3.97
N ASP A 365 6.83 -13.08 -4.24
CA ASP A 365 7.42 -14.42 -4.35
C ASP A 365 8.45 -14.55 -5.49
N LYS A 366 8.40 -13.69 -6.52
CA LYS A 366 9.33 -13.69 -7.66
C LYS A 366 10.57 -12.84 -7.43
N SER A 367 10.48 -11.83 -6.57
CA SER A 367 11.60 -10.99 -6.11
C SER A 367 12.22 -11.54 -4.81
N GLY A 368 11.72 -12.66 -4.30
CA GLY A 368 12.17 -13.28 -3.04
C GLY A 368 11.55 -12.66 -1.80
N GLY A 369 10.62 -11.71 -1.96
CA GLY A 369 9.77 -11.18 -0.90
C GLY A 369 8.52 -12.02 -0.68
N VAL A 370 7.45 -11.42 -0.12
CA VAL A 370 6.22 -12.14 0.24
C VAL A 370 4.98 -11.44 -0.32
N GLY A 371 4.30 -12.14 -1.24
CA GLY A 371 3.00 -11.72 -1.79
C GLY A 371 2.96 -10.26 -2.21
N ASN A 372 2.00 -9.51 -1.64
CA ASN A 372 1.80 -8.07 -1.89
C ASN A 372 2.55 -7.16 -0.91
N PHE A 373 3.17 -7.71 0.13
CA PHE A 373 3.65 -6.93 1.28
C PHE A 373 5.01 -6.28 1.05
N TRP A 374 5.96 -7.02 0.48
CA TRP A 374 7.25 -6.47 0.08
C TRP A 374 7.79 -7.21 -1.14
N TYR A 375 8.35 -6.43 -2.06
CA TYR A 375 8.83 -6.90 -3.35
C TYR A 375 9.72 -5.84 -3.99
N SER A 376 10.49 -6.24 -5.01
CA SER A 376 11.33 -5.34 -5.79
C SER A 376 11.23 -5.62 -7.28
N PHE A 377 11.58 -4.63 -8.10
CA PHE A 377 11.67 -4.77 -9.55
C PHE A 377 12.55 -3.67 -10.17
N ASP A 378 13.16 -3.96 -11.30
CA ASP A 378 13.90 -2.98 -12.09
C ASP A 378 13.01 -2.34 -13.15
N TYR A 379 13.24 -1.06 -13.43
CA TYR A 379 12.72 -0.37 -14.61
C TYR A 379 13.77 0.62 -15.12
N GLY A 380 14.41 0.30 -16.26
CA GLY A 380 15.42 1.16 -16.85
C GLY A 380 16.60 1.39 -15.91
N LEU A 381 16.83 2.65 -15.53
CA LEU A 381 17.94 3.05 -14.63
C LEU A 381 17.61 2.97 -13.13
N ALA A 382 16.43 2.49 -12.75
CA ALA A 382 16.03 2.44 -11.34
C ALA A 382 15.65 1.02 -10.89
N HIS A 383 16.06 0.72 -9.66
CA HIS A 383 15.62 -0.41 -8.87
C HIS A 383 14.60 0.11 -7.84
N PHE A 384 13.38 -0.41 -7.90
CA PHE A 384 12.27 -0.03 -7.04
C PHE A 384 12.03 -1.11 -5.99
N VAL A 385 11.86 -0.69 -4.74
CA VAL A 385 11.65 -1.57 -3.59
C VAL A 385 10.42 -1.12 -2.82
N SER A 386 9.45 -2.01 -2.66
CA SER A 386 8.31 -1.85 -1.76
C SER A 386 8.60 -2.58 -0.45
N ILE A 387 8.46 -1.90 0.68
CA ILE A 387 8.54 -2.50 2.02
C ILE A 387 7.21 -2.34 2.76
N ASN A 388 6.93 -3.25 3.68
CA ASN A 388 5.79 -3.20 4.59
C ASN A 388 6.18 -2.46 5.88
N THR A 389 5.53 -1.33 6.12
CA THR A 389 5.72 -0.49 7.31
C THR A 389 4.68 -0.71 8.39
N GLU A 390 3.72 -1.60 8.16
CA GLU A 390 2.60 -1.87 9.07
C GLU A 390 2.90 -3.08 9.95
N THR A 391 3.53 -4.10 9.36
CA THR A 391 3.87 -5.37 10.01
C THR A 391 5.31 -5.80 9.71
N ASP A 392 5.74 -6.93 10.28
CA ASP A 392 6.98 -7.64 9.90
C ASP A 392 8.31 -6.89 10.19
N TYR A 393 8.36 -6.19 11.33
CA TYR A 393 9.59 -5.73 11.99
C TYR A 393 9.33 -5.54 13.50
N ALA A 394 10.38 -5.41 14.31
CA ALA A 394 10.19 -5.24 15.74
C ALA A 394 9.53 -3.90 16.09
N ASN A 395 8.52 -3.93 16.94
CA ASN A 395 7.70 -2.76 17.33
C ASN A 395 6.96 -2.11 16.15
N SER A 396 6.54 -2.92 15.17
CA SER A 396 5.60 -2.47 14.15
C SER A 396 4.29 -1.97 14.76
N PRO A 397 3.60 -0.99 14.12
CA PRO A 397 2.30 -0.47 14.54
C PRO A 397 1.30 -1.61 14.75
N GLU A 398 1.15 -2.48 13.75
CA GLU A 398 0.33 -3.67 13.90
C GLU A 398 1.13 -4.77 14.57
N LYS A 399 0.60 -5.24 15.68
CA LYS A 399 1.29 -6.23 16.51
C LYS A 399 1.10 -7.63 15.94
N PRO A 400 2.15 -8.46 16.00
CA PRO A 400 1.98 -9.89 15.77
C PRO A 400 1.23 -10.50 16.96
N PHE A 401 0.38 -11.51 16.73
CA PHE A 401 -0.30 -12.27 17.80
C PHE A 401 0.64 -12.85 18.88
N ALA A 402 1.92 -13.02 18.54
CA ALA A 402 2.95 -13.43 19.49
C ALA A 402 3.18 -12.40 20.62
N ALA A 403 2.85 -11.13 20.39
CA ALA A 403 2.98 -10.05 21.37
C ALA A 403 1.90 -10.10 22.46
N ASP A 404 0.78 -10.79 22.20
CA ASP A 404 -0.36 -10.85 23.12
C ASP A 404 -0.34 -12.10 24.01
N LEU A 405 0.58 -13.04 23.74
CA LEU A 405 0.73 -14.27 24.51
C LEU A 405 1.18 -14.00 25.96
N GLN A 406 0.52 -14.65 26.92
CA GLN A 406 0.88 -14.61 28.32
C GLN A 406 1.25 -16.01 28.85
N GLY A 407 2.28 -16.09 29.69
CA GLY A 407 2.69 -17.35 30.32
C GLY A 407 3.15 -18.40 29.30
N ASP A 408 2.46 -19.54 29.27
CA ASP A 408 2.73 -20.69 28.39
C ASP A 408 1.74 -20.82 27.22
N GLU A 409 0.99 -19.75 26.92
CA GLU A 409 0.06 -19.70 25.80
C GLU A 409 0.77 -19.86 24.46
N THR A 410 0.18 -20.69 23.58
CA THR A 410 0.64 -20.83 22.19
C THR A 410 -0.20 -20.01 21.21
N HIS A 411 -1.25 -19.36 21.71
CA HIS A 411 -2.18 -18.55 20.92
C HIS A 411 -3.02 -17.65 21.85
N PRO A 412 -3.21 -16.36 21.54
CA PRO A 412 -3.93 -15.44 22.43
C PRO A 412 -5.43 -15.76 22.49
N LYS A 413 -6.07 -15.44 23.61
CA LYS A 413 -7.54 -15.46 23.74
C LYS A 413 -8.13 -14.23 23.04
N ALA A 414 -9.40 -14.30 22.66
CA ALA A 414 -10.08 -13.19 21.99
C ALA A 414 -10.06 -11.86 22.77
N ASN A 415 -9.97 -11.89 24.11
CA ASN A 415 -9.91 -10.69 24.93
C ASN A 415 -8.48 -10.18 25.20
N GLU A 416 -7.48 -10.87 24.65
CA GLU A 416 -6.07 -10.48 24.71
C GLU A 416 -5.61 -9.83 23.38
N THR A 417 -6.37 -10.01 22.30
CA THR A 417 -6.07 -9.43 20.99
C THR A 417 -6.64 -8.03 20.82
N TYR A 418 -6.02 -7.25 19.93
CA TYR A 418 -6.45 -5.95 19.45
C TYR A 418 -7.06 -6.08 18.06
N VAL A 419 -7.92 -5.13 17.68
CA VAL A 419 -8.63 -5.16 16.37
C VAL A 419 -7.68 -5.07 15.17
N THR A 420 -6.50 -4.50 15.39
CA THR A 420 -5.50 -4.23 14.35
C THR A 420 -4.40 -5.31 14.30
N ASP A 421 -4.38 -6.25 15.26
CA ASP A 421 -3.41 -7.36 15.30
C ASP A 421 -3.35 -8.08 13.95
N SER A 422 -2.16 -8.10 13.37
CA SER A 422 -1.92 -8.56 12.01
C SER A 422 -0.50 -9.10 11.85
N GLY A 423 -0.33 -10.02 10.90
CA GLY A 423 0.97 -10.61 10.59
C GLY A 423 1.60 -11.40 11.76
N PRO A 424 2.91 -11.69 11.68
CA PRO A 424 3.80 -11.37 10.57
C PRO A 424 3.48 -12.22 9.33
N PHE A 425 3.51 -11.67 8.13
CA PHE A 425 3.19 -12.41 6.89
C PHE A 425 4.36 -13.25 6.38
N GLY A 426 5.58 -12.85 6.73
CA GLY A 426 6.81 -13.58 6.50
C GLY A 426 7.21 -14.40 7.72
N ALA A 427 8.22 -15.25 7.54
CA ALA A 427 8.79 -16.01 8.64
C ALA A 427 9.52 -15.09 9.64
N VAL A 428 9.46 -15.46 10.92
CA VAL A 428 10.28 -14.86 11.98
C VAL A 428 11.22 -15.94 12.53
N HIS A 429 12.52 -15.76 12.28
CA HIS A 429 13.59 -16.71 12.64
C HIS A 429 14.24 -16.35 13.98
N GLY A 430 13.44 -16.36 15.06
CA GLY A 430 13.92 -16.02 16.41
C GLY A 430 12.88 -15.24 17.20
N SER A 431 13.34 -14.29 18.00
CA SER A 431 12.47 -13.39 18.75
C SER A 431 11.84 -12.35 17.82
N TYR A 432 10.52 -12.15 17.94
CA TYR A 432 9.79 -11.07 17.25
C TYR A 432 10.19 -9.66 17.75
N ASN A 433 10.91 -9.57 18.88
CA ASN A 433 11.42 -8.29 19.38
C ASN A 433 12.73 -7.84 18.69
N ASP A 434 13.26 -8.62 17.75
CA ASP A 434 14.47 -8.28 17.00
C ASP A 434 14.19 -8.27 15.49
N THR A 435 14.24 -7.08 14.89
CA THR A 435 13.98 -6.84 13.46
C THR A 435 14.81 -7.76 12.57
N LYS A 436 16.03 -8.14 12.95
CA LYS A 436 16.90 -8.98 12.10
C LYS A 436 16.38 -10.41 11.94
N ASN A 437 15.46 -10.84 12.79
CA ASN A 437 14.84 -12.16 12.69
C ASN A 437 13.69 -12.19 11.68
N TYR A 438 13.17 -11.04 11.24
CA TYR A 438 12.07 -11.00 10.27
C TYR A 438 12.57 -11.27 8.85
N GLU A 439 11.82 -12.08 8.11
CA GLU A 439 12.08 -12.39 6.70
C GLU A 439 12.14 -11.11 5.85
N GLN A 440 11.30 -10.10 6.12
CA GLN A 440 11.35 -8.81 5.44
C GLN A 440 12.73 -8.14 5.56
N TYR A 441 13.32 -8.05 6.76
CA TYR A 441 14.64 -7.44 6.94
C TYR A 441 15.73 -8.22 6.20
N GLN A 442 15.68 -9.55 6.30
CA GLN A 442 16.66 -10.43 5.66
C GLN A 442 16.58 -10.37 4.13
N TRP A 443 15.35 -10.34 3.60
CA TRP A 443 15.08 -10.14 2.19
C TRP A 443 15.59 -8.77 1.72
N LEU A 444 15.22 -7.69 2.39
CA LEU A 444 15.62 -6.32 2.03
C LEU A 444 17.14 -6.18 2.01
N ALA A 445 17.83 -6.77 2.99
CA ALA A 445 19.29 -6.75 3.02
C ALA A 445 19.90 -7.44 1.80
N LYS A 446 19.37 -8.61 1.44
CA LYS A 446 19.84 -9.39 0.28
C LYS A 446 19.52 -8.70 -1.05
N ASP A 447 18.31 -8.14 -1.17
CA ASP A 447 17.83 -7.43 -2.35
C ASP A 447 18.70 -6.20 -2.64
N LEU A 448 18.88 -5.33 -1.64
CA LEU A 448 19.71 -4.13 -1.76
C LEU A 448 21.19 -4.44 -2.04
N GLU A 449 21.75 -5.50 -1.43
CA GLU A 449 23.12 -5.96 -1.70
C GLU A 449 23.29 -6.53 -3.12
N SER A 450 22.21 -6.95 -3.78
CA SER A 450 22.24 -7.54 -5.11
C SER A 450 22.22 -6.53 -6.27
N VAL A 451 21.90 -5.27 -5.99
CA VAL A 451 21.70 -4.23 -7.02
C VAL A 451 23.00 -3.93 -7.78
N ASP A 452 23.00 -4.17 -9.09
CA ASP A 452 24.07 -3.72 -10.00
C ASP A 452 23.91 -2.23 -10.31
N ARG A 453 24.61 -1.40 -9.54
CA ARG A 453 24.57 0.06 -9.65
C ARG A 453 25.12 0.61 -10.97
N CYS A 454 25.74 -0.22 -11.82
CA CYS A 454 26.10 0.17 -13.18
C CYS A 454 24.94 0.04 -14.17
N LYS A 455 23.89 -0.71 -13.83
CA LYS A 455 22.66 -0.82 -14.61
C LYS A 455 21.53 0.01 -14.02
N THR A 456 21.30 -0.14 -12.71
CA THR A 456 20.27 0.60 -11.97
C THR A 456 20.95 1.48 -10.93
N PRO A 457 21.54 2.63 -11.35
CA PRO A 457 22.21 3.53 -10.42
C PRO A 457 21.26 4.06 -9.33
N TRP A 458 19.97 4.24 -9.64
CA TRP A 458 18.93 4.69 -8.71
C TRP A 458 18.31 3.55 -7.94
N VAL A 459 18.34 3.63 -6.61
CA VAL A 459 17.62 2.74 -5.70
C VAL A 459 16.59 3.56 -4.94
N ILE A 460 15.32 3.23 -5.14
CA ILE A 460 14.17 3.98 -4.62
C ILE A 460 13.32 3.02 -3.80
N VAL A 461 13.12 3.36 -2.53
CA VAL A 461 12.37 2.55 -1.58
C VAL A 461 11.11 3.28 -1.16
N MET A 462 9.98 2.58 -1.15
CA MET A 462 8.71 3.08 -0.63
C MET A 462 8.17 2.14 0.44
N GLY A 463 7.83 2.71 1.59
CA GLY A 463 6.87 2.17 2.54
C GLY A 463 5.70 3.14 2.65
N HIS A 464 4.63 2.73 3.33
CA HIS A 464 3.49 3.61 3.55
C HIS A 464 3.82 4.69 4.60
N ARG A 465 4.37 4.27 5.76
CA ARG A 465 4.66 5.19 6.86
C ARG A 465 5.99 5.94 6.70
N PRO A 466 6.02 7.24 7.06
CA PRO A 466 7.21 8.04 6.96
C PRO A 466 8.26 7.75 8.05
N MET A 467 9.54 7.78 7.70
CA MET A 467 10.63 7.83 8.69
C MET A 467 10.76 9.21 9.33
N TYR A 468 10.41 10.29 8.61
CA TYR A 468 10.51 11.66 9.08
C TYR A 468 9.31 12.49 8.60
N SER A 469 8.72 13.25 9.51
CA SER A 469 7.70 14.26 9.25
C SER A 469 7.77 15.35 10.32
N SER A 470 7.25 16.54 10.03
CA SER A 470 7.02 17.57 11.05
C SER A 470 5.90 17.18 12.01
N GLU A 471 4.98 16.33 11.57
CA GLU A 471 4.00 15.67 12.43
C GLU A 471 4.65 14.41 13.01
N VAL A 472 5.06 14.49 14.27
CA VAL A 472 5.88 13.45 14.90
C VAL A 472 4.99 12.36 15.48
N ALA A 473 5.22 11.13 15.04
CA ALA A 473 4.51 9.94 15.52
C ALA A 473 5.49 8.90 16.08
N LYS A 474 5.01 8.06 17.01
CA LYS A 474 5.85 7.07 17.70
C LYS A 474 6.45 6.04 16.75
N TYR A 475 5.70 5.61 15.74
CA TYR A 475 6.16 4.60 14.77
C TYR A 475 7.44 5.01 14.04
N GLN A 476 7.68 6.33 13.87
CA GLN A 476 8.81 6.83 13.09
C GLN A 476 10.15 6.37 13.69
N VAL A 477 10.26 6.29 15.03
CA VAL A 477 11.46 5.77 15.71
C VAL A 477 11.66 4.29 15.39
N ASN A 478 10.59 3.51 15.34
CA ASN A 478 10.65 2.06 15.12
C ASN A 478 11.04 1.73 13.67
N ILE A 479 10.48 2.45 12.68
CA ILE A 479 10.85 2.28 11.27
C ILE A 479 12.32 2.64 11.04
N ARG A 480 12.81 3.73 11.64
CA ARG A 480 14.23 4.11 11.56
C ARG A 480 15.14 3.03 12.17
N ALA A 481 14.81 2.58 13.39
CA ALA A 481 15.55 1.52 14.06
C ALA A 481 15.53 0.21 13.26
N ALA A 482 14.45 -0.07 12.54
CA ALA A 482 14.31 -1.27 11.73
C ALA A 482 15.13 -1.23 10.43
N PHE A 483 15.09 -0.12 9.68
CA PHE A 483 15.54 -0.12 8.29
C PHE A 483 16.55 0.96 7.90
N GLU A 484 16.64 2.08 8.62
CA GLU A 484 17.46 3.23 8.19
C GLU A 484 18.92 2.85 7.96
N ASP A 485 19.54 2.17 8.94
CA ASP A 485 20.95 1.76 8.84
C ASP A 485 21.22 0.82 7.67
N LEU A 486 20.27 -0.08 7.39
CA LEU A 486 20.38 -1.03 6.29
C LEU A 486 20.30 -0.30 4.94
N MET A 487 19.38 0.65 4.81
CA MET A 487 19.20 1.47 3.61
C MET A 487 20.43 2.37 3.38
N LEU A 488 20.91 3.06 4.41
CA LEU A 488 22.11 3.89 4.34
C LEU A 488 23.34 3.05 3.96
N LYS A 489 23.57 1.90 4.61
CA LYS A 489 24.68 0.99 4.28
C LYS A 489 24.69 0.59 2.80
N ASN A 490 23.50 0.39 2.22
CA ASN A 490 23.34 0.02 0.82
C ASN A 490 23.14 1.23 -0.11
N ASN A 491 23.41 2.43 0.37
CA ASN A 491 23.36 3.67 -0.39
C ASN A 491 21.99 3.94 -1.04
N VAL A 492 20.87 3.58 -0.41
CA VAL A 492 19.54 3.95 -0.93
C VAL A 492 19.49 5.45 -1.21
N ASP A 493 18.92 5.83 -2.35
CA ASP A 493 18.98 7.22 -2.82
C ASP A 493 17.77 8.02 -2.40
N VAL A 494 16.60 7.39 -2.44
CA VAL A 494 15.31 8.00 -2.11
C VAL A 494 14.54 6.99 -1.27
N TYR A 495 14.30 7.29 0.01
CA TYR A 495 13.15 6.78 0.73
C TYR A 495 11.99 7.77 0.57
N ILE A 496 10.75 7.33 0.72
CA ILE A 496 9.58 8.19 0.63
C ILE A 496 9.16 8.62 2.06
N ALA A 497 9.95 9.54 2.67
CA ALA A 497 9.46 10.51 3.69
C ALA A 497 10.46 11.58 4.24
N GLY A 498 10.30 12.88 3.92
CA GLY A 498 10.94 14.00 4.66
C GLY A 498 11.56 15.12 3.79
N GLN A 499 12.77 15.57 4.16
CA GLN A 499 13.83 16.14 3.29
C GLN A 499 15.12 15.32 3.56
N PRO A 500 16.23 15.40 2.79
CA PRO A 500 17.33 14.43 2.93
C PRO A 500 17.96 14.30 4.34
N MET A 501 17.97 13.08 4.89
CA MET A 501 18.35 12.77 6.28
C MET A 501 19.41 11.68 6.35
N GLY A 502 20.30 11.82 7.34
CA GLY A 502 21.18 10.76 7.80
C GLY A 502 20.75 10.20 9.17
N HIS A 503 21.56 9.25 9.66
CA HIS A 503 21.26 8.46 10.85
C HIS A 503 20.67 9.27 12.01
N ASN A 504 19.61 8.73 12.63
CA ASN A 504 18.85 9.34 13.73
C ASN A 504 18.17 10.68 13.37
N GLY A 505 18.01 11.00 12.10
CA GLY A 505 17.34 12.22 11.66
C GLY A 505 18.23 13.44 11.67
N THR A 506 19.53 13.24 11.46
CA THR A 506 20.45 14.36 11.28
C THR A 506 20.31 14.91 9.86
N LEU A 507 19.95 16.18 9.72
CA LEU A 507 19.89 16.84 8.42
C LEU A 507 21.29 16.91 7.78
N ASP A 508 21.44 16.39 6.57
CA ASP A 508 22.67 16.57 5.79
C ASP A 508 22.64 17.88 4.99
N SER A 509 22.95 18.98 5.67
CA SER A 509 23.00 20.31 5.04
C SER A 509 24.04 20.43 3.93
N GLY A 510 25.08 19.57 3.92
CA GLY A 510 26.09 19.53 2.86
C GLY A 510 25.57 18.96 1.54
N SER A 511 24.46 18.23 1.58
CA SER A 511 23.77 17.68 0.42
C SER A 511 22.74 18.64 -0.20
N ILE A 512 22.45 19.75 0.47
CA ILE A 512 21.53 20.79 -0.01
C ILE A 512 22.29 21.73 -0.93
N ILE A 513 21.98 21.74 -2.23
CA ILE A 513 22.58 22.70 -3.18
C ILE A 513 21.80 24.02 -3.12
N ASN A 514 20.48 23.92 -3.12
CA ASN A 514 19.55 25.05 -2.97
C ASN A 514 18.17 24.49 -2.51
N ASN A 515 17.14 25.33 -2.51
CA ASN A 515 15.81 24.97 -1.99
C ASN A 515 15.14 23.79 -2.71
N ASN A 516 15.43 23.55 -4.00
CA ASN A 516 14.78 22.52 -4.81
C ASN A 516 15.79 21.50 -5.39
N THR A 517 17.07 21.59 -5.05
CA THR A 517 18.12 20.74 -5.63
C THR A 517 18.99 20.13 -4.53
N TYR A 518 19.12 18.81 -4.56
CA TYR A 518 19.90 18.05 -3.59
C TYR A 518 20.87 17.11 -4.29
N LYS A 519 22.01 16.90 -3.66
CA LYS A 519 23.01 15.94 -4.11
C LYS A 519 22.96 14.73 -3.19
N THR A 520 22.89 13.53 -3.75
CA THR A 520 22.95 12.30 -2.94
C THR A 520 24.29 12.22 -2.19
N ASN A 521 24.27 11.67 -0.97
CA ASN A 521 25.46 11.37 -0.19
C ASN A 521 25.47 9.90 0.25
N PRO A 522 25.85 8.98 -0.68
CA PRO A 522 25.84 7.54 -0.47
C PRO A 522 26.47 7.13 0.87
N GLY A 523 25.73 6.35 1.66
CA GLY A 523 26.22 5.83 2.94
C GLY A 523 26.05 6.78 4.13
N LYS A 524 25.60 8.02 3.90
CA LYS A 524 25.49 9.05 4.95
C LYS A 524 24.08 9.63 5.08
N SER A 525 23.43 9.89 3.95
CA SER A 525 22.04 10.33 3.92
C SER A 525 21.35 9.82 2.66
N MET A 526 20.06 9.56 2.75
CA MET A 526 19.20 9.37 1.57
C MET A 526 18.32 10.60 1.39
N VAL A 527 17.74 10.76 0.20
CA VAL A 527 16.65 11.70 -0.03
C VAL A 527 15.35 11.09 0.50
N HIS A 528 14.39 11.94 0.79
CA HIS A 528 13.26 11.66 1.67
C HIS A 528 12.08 12.52 1.19
N LEU A 529 10.91 11.93 0.92
CA LEU A 529 9.72 12.59 0.33
C LEU A 529 8.38 12.08 0.93
N VAL A 530 7.54 12.93 1.52
CA VAL A 530 6.19 12.51 2.01
C VAL A 530 5.14 12.87 0.94
N ASN A 531 4.20 11.96 0.64
CA ASN A 531 3.22 12.14 -0.44
C ASN A 531 1.84 11.52 -0.14
N GLY A 532 1.35 11.70 1.09
CA GLY A 532 0.06 11.15 1.56
C GLY A 532 -1.14 12.09 1.38
N ALA A 533 -1.21 12.82 0.27
CA ALA A 533 -2.23 13.84 0.04
C ALA A 533 -3.05 13.55 -1.23
N ALA A 534 -3.29 12.28 -1.58
CA ALA A 534 -3.97 11.97 -2.83
C ALA A 534 -5.50 12.19 -2.80
N GLY A 535 -6.12 12.21 -1.61
CA GLY A 535 -7.47 12.74 -1.44
C GLY A 535 -8.44 11.81 -0.71
N ASN A 536 -7.96 11.11 0.32
CA ASN A 536 -8.85 10.38 1.22
C ASN A 536 -9.84 11.30 1.95
N LEU A 537 -10.77 10.70 2.67
CA LEU A 537 -11.81 11.40 3.44
C LEU A 537 -11.33 12.06 4.74
N GLU A 538 -10.26 11.58 5.35
CA GLU A 538 -9.67 12.14 6.57
C GLU A 538 -9.14 13.55 6.35
N SER A 539 -8.88 13.88 5.08
CA SER A 539 -8.43 15.20 4.64
C SER A 539 -7.02 15.53 5.12
N HIS A 540 -6.62 16.79 5.04
CA HIS A 540 -5.26 17.23 5.37
C HIS A 540 -4.98 17.19 6.87
N SER A 541 -3.85 16.59 7.26
CA SER A 541 -3.26 16.82 8.57
C SER A 541 -2.63 18.22 8.66
N VAL A 542 -2.94 18.93 9.75
CA VAL A 542 -2.42 20.26 10.04
C VAL A 542 -1.52 20.25 11.27
N LEU A 543 -0.46 21.06 11.27
CA LEU A 543 0.38 21.22 12.46
C LEU A 543 -0.33 22.17 13.44
N ASP A 544 -1.25 21.62 14.25
CA ASP A 544 -2.10 22.40 15.17
C ASP A 544 -1.29 22.94 16.37
N GLY A 545 -0.62 24.08 16.15
CA GLY A 545 0.24 24.71 17.16
C GLY A 545 1.64 24.09 17.28
N GLU A 546 1.86 22.93 16.69
CA GLU A 546 3.18 22.29 16.60
C GLU A 546 4.09 23.01 15.59
N PRO A 547 5.38 23.21 15.90
CA PRO A 547 6.29 23.89 14.99
C PRO A 547 6.69 22.97 13.82
N ARG A 548 6.71 23.52 12.61
CA ARG A 548 7.43 22.90 11.49
C ARG A 548 8.89 22.66 11.88
N LEU A 549 9.33 21.41 11.75
CA LEU A 549 10.70 21.03 12.08
C LEU A 549 11.67 21.52 10.99
N ASN A 550 12.91 21.84 11.39
CA ASN A 550 13.98 22.27 10.47
C ASN A 550 14.33 21.21 9.40
N MET A 551 13.90 19.96 9.60
CA MET A 551 14.07 18.87 8.64
C MET A 551 13.03 18.87 7.51
N THR A 552 12.08 19.80 7.50
CA THR A 552 11.06 19.93 6.45
C THR A 552 11.39 21.14 5.60
N MET A 553 11.63 20.98 4.29
CA MET A 553 11.98 22.08 3.36
C MET A 553 10.73 22.71 2.77
N PHE A 554 9.80 21.87 2.40
CA PHE A 554 8.52 22.22 1.83
C PHE A 554 7.44 21.46 2.59
N LEU A 555 6.30 22.12 2.81
CA LEU A 555 5.16 21.56 3.50
C LEU A 555 3.90 22.15 2.85
N ASP A 556 3.13 21.30 2.21
CA ASP A 556 1.79 21.64 1.72
C ASP A 556 0.77 20.90 2.58
N GLN A 557 -0.16 21.64 3.16
CA GLN A 557 -1.24 21.12 4.03
C GLN A 557 -2.61 21.50 3.49
N THR A 558 -2.68 21.91 2.22
CA THR A 558 -3.85 22.57 1.65
C THR A 558 -4.28 21.98 0.31
N HIS A 559 -3.36 21.37 -0.45
CA HIS A 559 -3.68 20.80 -1.75
C HIS A 559 -3.65 19.28 -1.70
N PHE A 560 -4.65 18.65 -2.33
CA PHE A 560 -4.57 17.25 -2.72
C PHE A 560 -3.80 17.12 -4.04
N GLY A 561 -3.21 15.97 -4.30
CA GLY A 561 -2.46 15.75 -5.53
C GLY A 561 -1.72 14.41 -5.58
N PHE A 562 -0.91 14.25 -6.62
CA PHE A 562 0.00 13.11 -6.75
C PHE A 562 1.33 13.61 -7.29
N ALA A 563 2.36 12.78 -7.23
CA ALA A 563 3.67 13.15 -7.73
C ALA A 563 4.01 12.46 -9.05
N LYS A 564 4.76 13.18 -9.89
CA LYS A 564 5.48 12.62 -11.02
C LYS A 564 6.95 12.49 -10.65
N LEU A 565 7.47 11.27 -10.64
CA LEU A 565 8.90 11.01 -10.50
C LEU A 565 9.49 10.70 -11.89
N THR A 566 10.46 11.47 -12.33
CA THR A 566 11.12 11.31 -13.63
C THR A 566 12.59 10.97 -13.45
N VAL A 567 13.02 9.84 -13.99
CA VAL A 567 14.44 9.46 -14.05
C VAL A 567 14.98 9.90 -15.40
N HIS A 568 15.80 10.95 -15.41
CA HIS A 568 16.32 11.57 -16.64
C HIS A 568 17.50 10.79 -17.21
N ASN A 569 18.43 10.39 -16.33
CA ASN A 569 19.64 9.66 -16.66
C ASN A 569 20.28 9.09 -15.38
N GLU A 570 21.50 8.58 -15.47
CA GLU A 570 22.22 7.95 -14.36
C GLU A 570 22.53 8.90 -13.19
N THR A 571 22.43 10.22 -13.42
CA THR A 571 22.86 11.26 -12.48
C THR A 571 21.81 12.30 -12.10
N ALA A 572 20.66 12.34 -12.78
CA ALA A 572 19.56 13.23 -12.42
C ALA A 572 18.21 12.51 -12.40
N LEU A 573 17.45 12.74 -11.33
CA LEU A 573 16.01 12.50 -11.27
C LEU A 573 15.28 13.76 -10.78
N SER A 574 14.02 13.89 -11.13
CA SER A 574 13.14 14.96 -10.64
C SER A 574 11.85 14.41 -10.05
N TRP A 575 11.28 15.18 -9.13
CA TRP A 575 10.00 14.96 -8.48
C TRP A 575 9.17 16.23 -8.63
N HIS A 576 7.94 16.09 -9.10
CA HIS A 576 6.97 17.17 -9.21
C HIS A 576 5.67 16.78 -8.55
N PHE A 577 5.27 17.47 -7.48
CA PHE A 577 3.94 17.32 -6.90
C PHE A 577 2.93 18.08 -7.76
N ILE A 578 1.90 17.40 -8.25
CA ILE A 578 0.88 17.94 -9.14
C ILE A 578 -0.40 18.14 -8.35
N HIS A 579 -0.86 19.38 -8.22
CA HIS A 579 -2.09 19.69 -7.51
C HIS A 579 -3.33 19.14 -8.23
N GLY A 580 -4.30 18.66 -7.46
CA GLY A 580 -5.60 18.21 -7.94
C GLY A 580 -6.54 19.35 -8.36
N ASP A 581 -6.41 20.54 -7.78
CA ASP A 581 -7.31 21.68 -8.00
C ASP A 581 -7.01 22.47 -9.30
N GLY A 582 -5.80 22.33 -9.86
CA GLY A 582 -5.38 23.05 -11.06
C GLY A 582 -4.48 22.25 -12.02
N GLY A 583 -3.89 21.14 -11.58
CA GLY A 583 -2.92 20.37 -12.36
C GLY A 583 -1.58 21.08 -12.54
N VAL A 584 -1.32 22.09 -11.70
CA VAL A 584 -0.06 22.83 -11.66
C VAL A 584 0.97 22.10 -10.80
N VAL A 585 2.26 22.38 -11.03
CA VAL A 585 3.33 21.89 -10.16
C VAL A 585 3.32 22.72 -8.87
N GLY A 586 3.05 22.06 -7.75
CA GLY A 586 3.01 22.63 -6.41
C GLY A 586 4.34 22.64 -5.69
N ASP A 587 5.10 21.56 -5.89
CA ASP A 587 6.45 21.38 -5.38
C ASP A 587 7.32 20.74 -6.46
N GLU A 588 8.60 21.11 -6.47
CA GLU A 588 9.60 20.58 -7.38
C GLU A 588 10.89 20.24 -6.64
N LEU A 589 11.45 19.09 -6.99
CA LEU A 589 12.70 18.61 -6.43
C LEU A 589 13.54 17.99 -7.55
N THR A 590 14.81 18.37 -7.61
CA THR A 590 15.85 17.71 -8.41
C THR A 590 16.84 17.01 -7.49
N VAL A 591 17.09 15.73 -7.74
CA VAL A 591 18.12 14.94 -7.04
C VAL A 591 19.24 14.62 -8.01
N LEU A 592 20.47 14.98 -7.62
CA LEU A 592 21.69 14.83 -8.41
C LEU A 592 22.62 13.80 -7.78
N LYS A 593 23.30 13.04 -8.62
CA LYS A 593 24.41 12.15 -8.24
C LYS A 593 25.71 12.58 -8.87
N GLU A 594 26.80 12.22 -8.22
CA GLU A 594 28.11 12.24 -8.89
C GLU A 594 28.17 11.13 -9.95
N SER A 595 28.74 11.46 -11.11
CA SER A 595 29.00 10.46 -12.14
C SER A 595 29.94 9.39 -11.60
N THR A 596 29.50 8.14 -11.58
CA THR A 596 30.31 7.01 -11.14
C THR A 596 31.25 6.59 -12.28
N SER A 597 32.45 7.17 -12.30
CA SER A 597 33.54 6.78 -13.21
C SER A 597 33.98 5.30 -13.09
N LYS A 598 33.49 4.58 -12.07
CA LYS A 598 33.81 3.18 -11.78
C LYS A 598 33.16 2.18 -12.74
N CYS A 599 32.05 2.52 -13.39
CA CYS A 599 31.34 1.58 -14.27
C CYS A 599 31.99 1.39 -15.66
N ALA A 600 32.97 2.23 -16.03
CA ALA A 600 33.70 2.10 -17.29
C ALA A 600 34.84 1.05 -17.26
N ALA A 601 35.30 0.62 -16.08
CA ALA A 601 36.59 -0.06 -15.93
C ALA A 601 36.55 -1.59 -16.06
N SER A 602 35.38 -2.23 -16.21
CA SER A 602 35.30 -3.69 -16.36
C SER A 602 35.43 -4.19 -17.82
N GLY A 603 35.58 -3.28 -18.79
CA GLY A 603 35.61 -3.62 -20.22
C GLY A 603 36.98 -3.72 -20.88
N ASN A 604 38.09 -3.35 -20.24
CA ASN A 604 39.42 -3.44 -20.86
C ASN A 604 40.54 -3.35 -19.82
N SER A 605 41.21 -4.47 -19.50
CA SER A 605 42.54 -4.42 -18.89
C SER A 605 43.47 -5.46 -19.49
N SER A 606 44.15 -5.05 -20.55
CA SER A 606 45.48 -5.56 -20.90
C SER A 606 46.32 -4.42 -21.47
N SER A 607 47.18 -3.81 -20.65
CA SER A 607 48.57 -3.41 -20.99
C SER A 607 49.19 -2.40 -20.00
N SER A 608 50.23 -2.89 -19.30
CA SER A 608 51.57 -2.30 -19.03
C SER A 608 51.81 -0.82 -18.66
N GLY A 609 52.60 -0.65 -17.56
CA GLY A 609 53.63 0.38 -17.35
C GLY A 609 53.14 1.67 -16.66
N GLY A 610 53.81 2.34 -15.72
CA GLY A 610 55.13 2.24 -15.11
C GLY A 610 55.50 3.61 -14.48
N ALA A 611 55.64 3.64 -13.14
CA ALA A 611 56.46 4.52 -12.28
C ALA A 611 56.38 6.08 -12.23
N SER A 612 56.60 6.56 -10.98
CA SER A 612 57.07 7.88 -10.49
C SER A 612 56.01 9.00 -10.38
N GLY A 613 55.77 9.72 -9.27
CA GLY A 613 56.52 9.96 -8.02
C GLY A 613 56.90 11.45 -7.91
N THR A 614 56.26 12.23 -7.01
CA THR A 614 56.84 13.36 -6.23
C THR A 614 55.80 14.03 -5.31
N LYS A 615 56.26 14.50 -4.14
CA LYS A 615 55.53 15.06 -2.98
C LYS A 615 55.65 16.60 -2.88
N ALA A 616 54.71 17.16 -2.11
CA ALA A 616 54.78 18.34 -1.20
C ALA A 616 54.56 19.77 -1.78
N PRO A 617 54.23 20.81 -0.97
CA PRO A 617 53.67 20.84 0.40
C PRO A 617 52.52 21.86 0.67
N VAL A 618 52.01 21.71 1.90
CA VAL A 618 51.20 22.55 2.82
C VAL A 618 51.33 24.09 2.74
N ALA A 619 50.20 24.79 2.96
CA ALA A 619 50.15 26.09 3.64
C ALA A 619 48.83 26.30 4.41
N THR A 620 48.91 26.41 5.74
CA THR A 620 47.95 27.05 6.65
C THR A 620 48.12 28.59 6.59
N PRO A 621 47.09 29.41 6.90
CA PRO A 621 47.07 29.99 8.25
C PRO A 621 45.68 30.38 8.84
N THR A 622 45.66 30.32 10.18
CA THR A 622 45.14 31.28 11.16
C THR A 622 43.65 31.45 11.49
N SER A 623 43.45 31.46 12.81
CA SER A 623 42.26 31.61 13.65
C SER A 623 41.84 33.07 13.91
N ALA A 624 40.55 33.26 14.20
CA ALA A 624 39.98 34.14 15.23
C ALA A 624 38.45 33.88 15.22
N GLY A 625 37.66 33.89 16.29
CA GLY A 625 37.84 34.12 17.71
C GLY A 625 36.45 33.87 18.34
N THR A 626 36.45 33.30 19.54
CA THR A 626 35.30 32.91 20.36
C THR A 626 34.50 34.11 20.86
N LYS A 627 33.16 34.01 20.96
CA LYS A 627 32.39 34.52 22.12
C LYS A 627 31.11 33.72 22.36
N THR A 628 31.06 33.17 23.57
CA THR A 628 29.98 32.50 24.27
C THR A 628 28.87 33.47 24.69
N PHE A 629 27.61 33.03 24.74
CA PHE A 629 26.63 33.47 25.73
C PHE A 629 25.73 32.31 26.15
N VAL A 630 25.30 32.38 27.40
CA VAL A 630 24.90 31.29 28.30
C VAL A 630 23.46 31.53 28.78
N SER A 631 22.71 30.43 28.90
CA SER A 631 21.66 30.12 29.91
C SER A 631 20.28 30.79 29.89
N GLY A 632 19.27 29.91 29.84
CA GLY A 632 18.18 29.82 30.84
C GLY A 632 16.78 30.02 30.28
N VAL A 633 15.67 29.46 30.79
CA VAL A 633 15.34 28.49 31.86
C VAL A 633 13.84 28.14 31.63
N LEU A 634 13.45 26.89 31.94
CA LEU A 634 12.11 26.32 32.26
C LEU A 634 10.80 26.93 31.72
N GLY A 635 9.95 26.05 31.17
CA GLY A 635 8.48 26.13 31.22
C GLY A 635 7.83 24.77 30.94
N LEU A 636 7.15 24.20 31.95
CA LEU A 636 6.28 23.02 31.88
C LEU A 636 4.98 23.33 31.10
N LEU A 637 4.50 22.40 30.25
CA LEU A 637 3.09 21.94 30.15
C LEU A 637 3.00 20.81 29.08
N VAL A 638 2.70 19.56 29.47
CA VAL A 638 1.41 18.84 29.35
C VAL A 638 1.06 18.30 27.95
N LEU A 639 1.34 17.00 27.82
CA LEU A 639 0.77 15.91 27.03
C LEU A 639 -0.54 16.16 26.24
N ALA A 640 -0.53 15.86 24.94
CA ALA A 640 -1.67 15.29 24.20
C ALA A 640 -1.15 14.28 23.15
N LEU A 641 -1.85 13.15 23.05
CA LEU A 641 -1.49 11.97 22.27
C LEU A 641 -1.78 12.18 20.77
N ALA A 642 -0.84 11.78 19.91
CA ALA A 642 -1.12 11.23 18.59
C ALA A 642 -0.55 9.80 18.57
N LEU A 643 -1.43 8.83 18.35
CA LEU A 643 -1.14 7.41 18.17
C LEU A 643 -0.90 7.15 16.68
#